data_AF-A0AAU2LWK7-F1
#
_entry.id   AF-A0AAU2LWK7-F1
#
_cell.length_a   1.000
_cell.length_b   1.000
_cell.length_c   1.000
_cell.angle_alpha   90.00
_cell.angle_beta   90.00
_cell.angle_gamma   90.00
#
_symmetry.space_group_name_H-M   'P 1'
#
loop_
_entity.id
_entity.type
_entity.pdbx_description
1 polymer ?
#
loop_
_entity_poly.entity_id
_entity_poly.type
_entity_poly.pdbx_seq_one_letter_code
_entity_poly.pdbx_strand_id
1 'polypeptide(L)'
;MTITVDQAQPANWLTFADSAVHDGVIRLDAAEADNAVISISAADLRDKYPATGLVPVIESPLAALPLSHEIGARHTVTQVIPWQTTTTVRLPTAPSGPPSLWPLPNDLIARAGSDRSGSEFLLEQTTPQTGADARYTELGCYAWATLVSFTVRRVPGLAGTVEVFGANTADRQRIAQLLEYLRSIPEKPATGAFPPAPPGERPLLTLLWQLPPSPGLSPGLTSTPLVADRTFIVQTNLSTETHSGPTAARSSIAGQHFAAISDCERFLTLLWECSVVGGGGYWMQYRGEVPDSIFDQDGLARLSLLVQLSSQCGVAPDRHLFAFTNVAVVGDGVDPASVALAARAVNPPELRPVASVDPGQVGFTARFANPLADDTPQGRLRRLYGLLGFQLDPTTDFCGSVEGRAVSPKPADATDELGFLVASEAAEEVWDLTRIVDISRFAVRHAPAVPTAPPSVGNPYAGVTAGAQSRVSVWFQDVFGNRSGSLSQTPVPVRYTDPVIGVGAWPSTTLHYTVEPSGVLADLAVAVDLQAVTYQPGAADPGSAAADAATRDRDRLVPVYYQVTQPDVRAALLTSLQQDPGSEPTPLPVDVAVLGRYVIGAHALLGSLAMIASAPATDAATLDGLCTTYGVGFDELGTANAGTAISAMLDADELAVPVSAAFRNQDTIAGLCDAVDPSLDPERVLVDEDNTVLPLNPSVELVTPSREAVVAPESPPAEELAAALRCTLRTLVTANQGRPGLLTPGFVFDCNGVKVEVSFDRPASEATLAGVESAFRDLGVPFDAAQVVSLNAEKPGMFRAGAALEVTGYLVESGDTLRDNRAGLTPERLAPLNTTTVDLFTPGTPVFLTTTPTPVPAGDTLKHFADVNATTPGALLRHNGPVALSTGSPPVVPGMWAWPSDPVARCRTPCARATRSTPSPGTSPVPIWSRSTPGCRGPSRPASPSRSAPSR
;
A
#
# COMPACT_ATOMS: atom_id res chain seq x y z
N MET A 1 -47.94 66.82 3.33
CA MET A 1 -46.92 67.72 3.91
C MET A 1 -45.55 67.21 3.47
N THR A 2 -44.79 68.01 2.75
CA THR A 2 -43.41 67.66 2.37
C THR A 2 -42.50 68.11 3.51
N ILE A 3 -41.78 67.17 4.14
CA ILE A 3 -40.78 67.50 5.16
C ILE A 3 -39.44 67.64 4.45
N THR A 4 -38.89 68.86 4.40
CA THR A 4 -37.51 69.12 3.98
C THR A 4 -36.63 69.09 5.22
N VAL A 5 -35.67 68.17 5.28
CA VAL A 5 -34.68 68.08 6.35
C VAL A 5 -33.42 68.81 5.87
N ASP A 6 -33.16 70.00 6.40
CA ASP A 6 -31.94 70.75 6.10
C ASP A 6 -30.86 70.49 7.15
N GLN A 7 -29.67 70.13 6.67
CA GLN A 7 -28.49 69.86 7.47
C GLN A 7 -27.89 71.20 7.93
N ALA A 8 -28.04 71.56 9.22
CA ALA A 8 -27.51 72.82 9.72
C ALA A 8 -25.97 72.93 9.61
N GLN A 9 -25.26 71.79 9.57
CA GLN A 9 -23.87 71.65 9.15
C GLN A 9 -23.62 70.26 8.52
N PRO A 10 -22.74 70.14 7.52
CA PRO A 10 -22.53 68.90 6.80
C PRO A 10 -21.77 67.88 7.66
N ALA A 11 -22.49 66.92 8.22
CA ALA A 11 -21.93 65.76 8.90
C ALA A 11 -22.58 64.50 8.30
N ASN A 12 -21.88 63.91 7.33
CA ASN A 12 -22.40 62.89 6.39
C ASN A 12 -22.61 61.49 6.99
N TRP A 13 -22.66 61.34 8.31
CA TRP A 13 -22.70 60.04 8.99
C TRP A 13 -24.01 59.76 9.76
N LEU A 14 -25.04 60.61 9.61
CA LEU A 14 -26.33 60.44 10.31
C LEU A 14 -27.42 59.86 9.37
N THR A 15 -28.03 58.74 9.77
CA THR A 15 -29.25 58.15 9.17
C THR A 15 -30.30 57.82 10.27
N PHE A 16 -31.59 57.89 9.94
CA PHE A 16 -32.73 57.81 10.87
C PHE A 16 -33.29 56.37 11.05
N ALA A 17 -33.90 56.06 12.21
CA ALA A 17 -34.36 54.72 12.63
C ALA A 17 -35.88 54.44 12.48
N ASP A 18 -36.25 53.16 12.51
CA ASP A 18 -37.28 52.47 11.70
C ASP A 18 -38.77 52.49 12.08
N SER A 19 -39.25 53.08 13.17
CA SER A 19 -40.65 52.84 13.59
C SER A 19 -41.73 53.52 12.73
N ALA A 20 -41.38 54.02 11.55
CA ALA A 20 -42.30 54.50 10.53
C ALA A 20 -41.85 54.13 9.10
N VAL A 21 -40.74 53.41 8.90
CA VAL A 21 -40.19 53.14 7.56
C VAL A 21 -40.68 51.81 7.00
N HIS A 22 -41.36 51.84 5.85
CA HIS A 22 -41.61 50.66 5.01
C HIS A 22 -41.14 51.00 3.58
N ASP A 23 -40.28 50.17 2.99
CA ASP A 23 -39.63 50.41 1.69
C ASP A 23 -38.89 51.77 1.58
N GLY A 24 -38.20 52.20 2.65
CA GLY A 24 -37.40 53.42 2.65
C GLY A 24 -38.20 54.73 2.77
N VAL A 25 -39.50 54.67 3.11
CA VAL A 25 -40.36 55.85 3.32
C VAL A 25 -41.00 55.81 4.72
N ILE A 26 -40.86 56.91 5.47
CA ILE A 26 -41.52 57.16 6.76
C ILE A 26 -43.01 57.45 6.52
N ARG A 27 -43.93 56.54 6.89
CA ARG A 27 -45.39 56.75 6.89
C ARG A 27 -45.90 57.03 8.30
N LEU A 28 -46.60 58.14 8.47
CA LEU A 28 -47.26 58.54 9.71
C LEU A 28 -48.77 58.52 9.48
N ASP A 29 -49.50 57.65 10.17
CA ASP A 29 -50.96 57.64 10.17
C ASP A 29 -51.49 58.59 11.25
N ALA A 30 -51.79 59.83 10.89
CA ALA A 30 -52.61 60.71 11.72
C ALA A 30 -53.31 61.76 10.85
N ALA A 31 -54.65 61.77 10.89
CA ALA A 31 -55.49 62.69 10.13
C ALA A 31 -55.44 64.15 10.62
N GLU A 32 -54.76 64.47 11.73
CA GLU A 32 -54.76 65.83 12.31
C GLU A 32 -53.46 66.15 13.10
N ALA A 33 -52.27 66.00 12.50
CA ALA A 33 -51.04 66.50 13.11
C ALA A 33 -50.18 67.26 12.09
N ASP A 34 -50.21 68.59 12.16
CA ASP A 34 -49.52 69.50 11.22
C ASP A 34 -47.98 69.54 11.40
N ASN A 35 -47.39 68.79 12.34
CA ASN A 35 -45.93 68.68 12.49
C ASN A 35 -45.54 67.34 13.13
N ALA A 36 -44.65 66.59 12.47
CA ALA A 36 -43.92 65.48 13.07
C ALA A 36 -42.51 65.93 13.44
N VAL A 37 -42.23 66.02 14.74
CA VAL A 37 -40.91 66.42 15.25
C VAL A 37 -40.17 65.16 15.70
N ILE A 38 -39.09 64.79 14.99
CA ILE A 38 -38.12 63.82 15.49
C ILE A 38 -37.17 64.58 16.41
N SER A 39 -37.37 64.44 17.72
CA SER A 39 -36.48 65.00 18.73
C SER A 39 -35.53 63.92 19.24
N ILE A 40 -34.25 64.04 18.93
CA ILE A 40 -33.18 63.28 19.61
C ILE A 40 -32.73 64.14 20.78
N SER A 41 -33.10 63.75 22.00
CA SER A 41 -32.70 64.48 23.20
C SER A 41 -31.27 64.12 23.62
N ALA A 42 -30.65 64.97 24.45
CA ALA A 42 -29.40 64.63 25.10
C ALA A 42 -29.52 63.39 26.01
N ALA A 43 -30.74 63.01 26.43
CA ALA A 43 -30.98 61.76 27.14
C ALA A 43 -30.95 60.57 26.17
N ASP A 44 -31.57 60.69 24.99
CA ASP A 44 -31.54 59.64 23.95
C ASP A 44 -30.11 59.38 23.46
N LEU A 45 -29.31 60.43 23.28
CA LEU A 45 -27.89 60.27 22.99
C LEU A 45 -27.17 59.57 24.15
N ARG A 46 -27.37 59.97 25.41
CA ARG A 46 -26.72 59.32 26.56
C ARG A 46 -27.12 57.85 26.74
N ASP A 47 -28.36 57.49 26.45
CA ASP A 47 -28.87 56.12 26.59
C ASP A 47 -28.48 55.23 25.40
N LYS A 48 -28.23 55.82 24.23
CA LYS A 48 -27.90 55.11 22.99
C LYS A 48 -26.41 55.14 22.59
N TYR A 49 -25.60 56.06 23.13
CA TYR A 49 -24.15 56.10 22.87
C TYR A 49 -23.39 54.94 23.53
N PRO A 50 -22.27 54.50 22.94
CA PRO A 50 -21.28 53.70 23.64
C PRO A 50 -20.71 54.42 24.87
N ALA A 51 -20.20 53.66 25.84
CA ALA A 51 -19.52 54.21 27.01
C ALA A 51 -18.26 55.02 26.63
N THR A 52 -17.74 55.84 27.56
CA THR A 52 -16.54 56.67 27.34
C THR A 52 -15.21 55.96 27.64
N GLY A 53 -15.26 54.76 28.22
CA GLY A 53 -14.07 53.94 28.50
C GLY A 53 -14.38 52.46 28.33
N LEU A 54 -13.49 51.73 27.68
CA LEU A 54 -13.64 50.29 27.40
C LEU A 54 -13.30 49.46 28.63
N VAL A 55 -14.25 48.65 29.08
CA VAL A 55 -14.04 47.67 30.15
C VAL A 55 -14.33 46.28 29.59
N PRO A 56 -13.30 45.51 29.14
CA PRO A 56 -13.51 44.16 28.62
C PRO A 56 -13.93 43.19 29.74
N VAL A 57 -14.72 42.17 29.40
CA VAL A 57 -15.01 41.04 30.29
C VAL A 57 -14.06 39.91 29.90
N ILE A 58 -13.05 39.68 30.74
CA ILE A 58 -11.95 38.76 30.45
C ILE A 58 -12.32 37.37 30.97
N GLU A 59 -12.45 36.40 30.07
CA GLU A 59 -12.59 34.98 30.41
C GLU A 59 -11.22 34.33 30.61
N SER A 60 -10.24 34.71 29.77
CA SER A 60 -8.85 34.33 29.93
C SER A 60 -7.94 35.50 29.54
N PRO A 61 -7.00 35.91 30.40
CA PRO A 61 -6.13 37.04 30.12
C PRO A 61 -5.21 36.72 28.93
N LEU A 62 -4.58 37.77 28.38
CA LEU A 62 -3.54 37.61 27.38
C LEU A 62 -2.46 36.66 27.90
N ALA A 63 -2.20 35.60 27.13
CA ALA A 63 -1.17 34.62 27.43
C ALA A 63 -0.49 34.15 26.14
N ALA A 64 0.73 33.63 26.28
CA ALA A 64 1.38 32.89 25.20
C ALA A 64 0.58 31.62 24.91
N LEU A 65 0.41 31.30 23.62
CA LEU A 65 -0.20 30.05 23.21
C LEU A 65 0.75 28.90 23.60
N PRO A 66 0.28 27.87 24.32
CA PRO A 66 1.10 26.70 24.63
C PRO A 66 1.62 26.07 23.34
N LEU A 67 2.92 25.76 23.29
CA LEU A 67 3.56 25.20 22.08
C LEU A 67 3.11 23.77 21.77
N SER A 68 2.61 23.06 22.77
CA SER A 68 1.96 21.77 22.64
C SER A 68 0.71 21.70 23.50
N HIS A 69 -0.22 20.84 23.11
CA HIS A 69 -1.35 20.41 23.91
C HIS A 69 -1.45 18.89 23.84
N GLU A 70 -2.01 18.29 24.87
CA GLU A 70 -2.19 16.84 24.93
C GLU A 70 -3.42 16.45 24.12
N ILE A 71 -3.26 15.49 23.21
CA ILE A 71 -4.36 14.83 22.49
C ILE A 71 -4.36 13.35 22.85
N GLY A 72 -5.54 12.79 23.07
CA GLY A 72 -5.72 11.37 23.34
C GLY A 72 -5.53 10.48 22.12
N ALA A 73 -5.18 9.21 22.34
CA ALA A 73 -5.05 8.22 21.28
C ALA A 73 -6.33 7.38 21.11
N ARG A 74 -6.68 7.08 19.85
CA ARG A 74 -7.66 6.06 19.46
C ARG A 74 -7.01 5.13 18.44
N HIS A 75 -7.05 3.83 18.70
CA HIS A 75 -6.50 2.80 17.82
C HIS A 75 -7.64 2.21 16.99
N THR A 76 -7.64 2.44 15.69
CA THR A 76 -8.72 1.99 14.81
C THR A 76 -8.71 0.46 14.65
N VAL A 77 -9.87 -0.15 14.81
CA VAL A 77 -10.06 -1.60 14.69
C VAL A 77 -10.94 -1.86 13.47
N THR A 78 -10.31 -2.19 12.34
CA THR A 78 -10.99 -2.20 11.03
C THR A 78 -11.25 -3.58 10.45
N GLN A 79 -10.50 -4.60 10.91
CA GLN A 79 -10.66 -5.96 10.41
C GLN A 79 -11.80 -6.66 11.15
N VAL A 80 -12.67 -7.33 10.39
CA VAL A 80 -13.74 -8.16 10.94
C VAL A 80 -13.64 -9.57 10.37
N ILE A 81 -13.78 -10.56 11.25
CA ILE A 81 -13.92 -11.97 10.94
C ILE A 81 -15.31 -12.37 11.43
N PRO A 82 -16.27 -12.63 10.52
CA PRO A 82 -17.59 -13.14 10.91
C PRO A 82 -17.44 -14.43 11.72
N TRP A 83 -18.13 -14.53 12.86
CA TRP A 83 -18.12 -15.73 13.68
C TRP A 83 -19.47 -16.44 13.65
N GLN A 84 -19.49 -17.58 12.97
CA GLN A 84 -20.67 -18.42 12.82
C GLN A 84 -20.67 -19.49 13.91
N THR A 85 -21.56 -19.37 14.90
CA THR A 85 -21.59 -20.31 16.02
C THR A 85 -23.00 -20.68 16.41
N THR A 86 -23.20 -21.96 16.71
CA THR A 86 -24.39 -22.49 17.39
C THR A 86 -24.21 -22.54 18.91
N THR A 87 -23.03 -22.18 19.40
CA THR A 87 -22.69 -22.15 20.83
C THR A 87 -22.95 -20.77 21.41
N THR A 88 -23.51 -20.70 22.62
CA THR A 88 -23.70 -19.44 23.34
C THR A 88 -22.34 -18.78 23.63
N VAL A 89 -22.08 -17.63 23.01
CA VAL A 89 -20.88 -16.83 23.23
C VAL A 89 -20.89 -16.25 24.65
N ARG A 90 -19.75 -16.29 25.34
CA ARG A 90 -19.58 -15.68 26.66
C ARG A 90 -19.16 -14.22 26.49
N LEU A 91 -20.08 -13.31 26.83
CA LEU A 91 -19.88 -11.87 26.80
C LEU A 91 -20.49 -11.24 28.07
N PRO A 92 -20.06 -10.02 28.44
CA PRO A 92 -20.56 -9.33 29.64
C PRO A 92 -22.07 -9.10 29.64
N THR A 93 -22.64 -8.86 28.46
CA THR A 93 -24.07 -8.62 28.21
C THR A 93 -24.56 -9.57 27.11
N ALA A 94 -25.89 -9.73 26.98
CA ALA A 94 -26.45 -10.58 25.92
C ALA A 94 -26.17 -9.97 24.54
N PRO A 95 -25.70 -10.76 23.55
CA PRO A 95 -25.40 -10.24 22.21
C PRO A 95 -26.67 -9.76 21.53
N SER A 96 -26.59 -8.59 20.89
CA SER A 96 -27.70 -7.97 20.15
C SER A 96 -27.73 -8.37 18.67
N GLY A 97 -26.62 -8.92 18.15
CA GLY A 97 -26.48 -9.40 16.78
C GLY A 97 -25.64 -10.68 16.67
N PRO A 98 -25.34 -11.15 15.45
CA PRO A 98 -24.42 -12.26 15.25
C PRO A 98 -23.02 -11.87 15.75
N PRO A 99 -22.32 -12.76 16.49
CA PRO A 99 -21.01 -12.45 17.02
C PRO A 99 -19.98 -12.29 15.91
N SER A 100 -18.98 -11.44 16.16
CA SER A 100 -17.87 -11.20 15.25
C SER A 100 -16.55 -11.07 16.02
N LEU A 101 -15.46 -11.38 15.35
CA LEU A 101 -14.11 -11.26 15.88
C LEU A 101 -13.41 -10.10 15.18
N TRP A 102 -12.82 -9.19 15.94
CA TRP A 102 -12.17 -7.99 15.45
C TRP A 102 -10.69 -8.02 15.81
N PRO A 103 -9.80 -8.48 14.90
CA PRO A 103 -8.36 -8.48 15.14
C PRO A 103 -7.84 -7.09 15.48
N LEU A 104 -7.01 -7.00 16.52
CA LEU A 104 -6.42 -5.73 16.95
C LEU A 104 -5.29 -5.33 16.00
N PRO A 105 -5.11 -4.02 15.75
CA PRO A 105 -4.00 -3.55 14.92
C PRO A 105 -2.66 -3.75 15.65
N ASN A 106 -1.56 -3.87 14.88
CA ASN A 106 -0.24 -4.23 15.42
C ASN A 106 0.31 -3.20 16.42
N ASP A 107 -0.02 -1.92 16.25
CA ASP A 107 0.35 -0.85 17.16
C ASP A 107 -0.32 -1.03 18.54
N LEU A 108 -1.61 -1.39 18.58
CA LEU A 108 -2.31 -1.69 19.83
C LEU A 108 -1.78 -2.96 20.50
N ILE A 109 -1.46 -4.01 19.72
CA ILE A 109 -0.83 -5.23 20.26
C ILE A 109 0.55 -4.92 20.87
N ALA A 110 1.37 -4.12 20.18
CA ALA A 110 2.66 -3.70 20.69
C ALA A 110 2.52 -2.82 21.96
N ARG A 111 1.51 -1.96 21.99
CA ARG A 111 1.16 -1.16 23.17
C ARG A 111 0.78 -2.04 24.36
N ALA A 112 -0.10 -3.03 24.17
CA ALA A 112 -0.49 -3.98 25.21
C ALA A 112 0.70 -4.78 25.78
N GLY A 113 1.71 -5.07 24.96
CA GLY A 113 2.94 -5.75 25.40
C GLY A 113 3.95 -4.86 26.14
N SER A 114 3.85 -3.54 25.98
CA SER A 114 4.77 -2.56 26.56
C SER A 114 4.14 -1.75 27.68
N ASP A 115 2.82 -1.87 27.89
CA ASP A 115 2.11 -1.04 28.84
C ASP A 115 2.46 -1.39 30.29
N ARG A 116 3.01 -0.39 30.99
CA ARG A 116 3.29 -0.44 32.43
C ARG A 116 2.38 0.49 33.22
N SER A 117 1.51 1.23 32.55
CA SER A 117 0.63 2.23 33.18
C SER A 117 -0.61 1.62 33.81
N GLY A 118 -1.01 0.42 33.38
CA GLY A 118 -2.21 -0.25 33.88
C GLY A 118 -3.48 0.40 33.36
N SER A 119 -3.46 0.91 32.12
CA SER A 119 -4.64 1.50 31.50
C SER A 119 -5.66 0.41 31.14
N GLU A 120 -6.93 0.73 31.37
CA GLU A 120 -8.07 -0.01 30.83
C GLU A 120 -8.34 0.44 29.39
N PHE A 121 -8.86 -0.44 28.52
CA PHE A 121 -9.19 -0.10 27.14
C PHE A 121 -10.68 -0.30 26.86
N LEU A 122 -11.33 0.79 26.46
CA LEU A 122 -12.71 0.79 25.98
C LEU A 122 -12.72 0.59 24.46
N LEU A 123 -13.66 -0.23 23.97
CA LEU A 123 -13.95 -0.35 22.55
C LEU A 123 -15.12 0.57 22.23
N GLU A 124 -14.88 1.58 21.41
CA GLU A 124 -15.84 2.61 21.05
C GLU A 124 -16.28 2.45 19.59
N GLN A 125 -17.49 2.89 19.29
CA GLN A 125 -18.04 3.01 17.95
C GLN A 125 -18.34 4.46 17.60
N THR A 126 -18.18 4.79 16.31
CA THR A 126 -18.58 6.06 15.72
C THR A 126 -19.18 5.83 14.33
N THR A 127 -19.99 6.78 13.85
CA THR A 127 -20.59 6.75 12.51
C THR A 127 -19.89 7.78 11.63
N PRO A 128 -18.89 7.40 10.81
CA PRO A 128 -18.08 8.39 10.08
C PRO A 128 -18.90 9.26 9.10
N GLN A 129 -20.04 8.73 8.64
CA GLN A 129 -20.94 9.41 7.71
C GLN A 129 -21.59 10.68 8.29
N THR A 130 -21.60 10.86 9.62
CA THR A 130 -22.10 12.08 10.27
C THR A 130 -21.08 13.23 10.28
N GLY A 131 -19.90 13.05 9.66
CA GLY A 131 -18.91 14.12 9.50
C GLY A 131 -18.17 14.45 10.80
N ALA A 132 -17.70 15.70 10.92
CA ALA A 132 -16.86 16.16 12.02
C ALA A 132 -17.56 16.08 13.40
N ASP A 133 -18.88 15.99 13.45
CA ASP A 133 -19.68 15.90 14.68
C ASP A 133 -19.91 14.45 15.16
N ALA A 134 -19.31 13.46 14.49
CA ALA A 134 -19.46 12.05 14.83
C ALA A 134 -18.90 11.74 16.24
N ARG A 135 -19.80 11.47 17.19
CA ARG A 135 -19.43 11.16 18.58
C ARG A 135 -19.04 9.69 18.73
N TYR A 136 -18.01 9.45 19.54
CA TYR A 136 -17.64 8.10 19.98
C TYR A 136 -18.49 7.70 21.19
N THR A 137 -18.94 6.45 21.20
CA THR A 137 -19.68 5.83 22.31
C THR A 137 -19.12 4.45 22.59
N GLU A 138 -19.01 4.03 23.86
CA GLU A 138 -18.59 2.67 24.18
C GLU A 138 -19.58 1.65 23.59
N LEU A 139 -19.02 0.57 23.03
CA LEU A 139 -19.78 -0.55 22.51
C LEU A 139 -20.42 -1.35 23.65
N GLY A 140 -21.68 -1.72 23.51
CA GLY A 140 -22.48 -2.29 24.60
C GLY A 140 -22.15 -3.75 24.94
N CYS A 141 -21.72 -4.54 23.97
CA CYS A 141 -21.46 -5.98 24.13
C CYS A 141 -20.15 -6.42 23.46
N TYR A 142 -19.05 -6.43 24.22
CA TYR A 142 -17.76 -6.96 23.76
C TYR A 142 -16.86 -7.47 24.89
N ALA A 143 -15.88 -8.31 24.56
CA ALA A 143 -14.81 -8.79 25.44
C ALA A 143 -13.47 -8.87 24.70
N TRP A 144 -12.37 -8.60 25.41
CA TRP A 144 -11.03 -8.85 24.89
C TRP A 144 -10.70 -10.36 24.92
N ALA A 145 -9.93 -10.83 23.94
CA ALA A 145 -9.57 -12.25 23.84
C ALA A 145 -8.25 -12.48 23.09
N THR A 146 -7.82 -13.73 23.08
CA THR A 146 -6.67 -14.21 22.32
C THR A 146 -7.09 -15.26 21.31
N LEU A 147 -6.71 -15.05 20.05
CA LEU A 147 -6.88 -16.00 18.96
C LEU A 147 -5.51 -16.57 18.57
N VAL A 148 -5.36 -17.89 18.68
CA VAL A 148 -4.14 -18.62 18.31
C VAL A 148 -4.45 -19.56 17.15
N SER A 149 -3.69 -19.50 16.07
CA SER A 149 -3.83 -20.47 14.98
C SER A 149 -2.76 -21.57 15.05
N PHE A 150 -3.15 -22.80 14.70
CA PHE A 150 -2.25 -23.95 14.60
C PHE A 150 -2.67 -24.89 13.48
N THR A 151 -1.70 -25.64 12.94
CA THR A 151 -1.92 -26.55 11.83
C THR A 151 -2.11 -27.97 12.34
N VAL A 152 -3.03 -28.71 11.70
CA VAL A 152 -3.29 -30.12 11.96
C VAL A 152 -3.33 -30.93 10.68
N ARG A 153 -3.04 -32.23 10.76
CA ARG A 153 -3.17 -33.19 9.66
C ARG A 153 -4.12 -34.31 10.02
N ARG A 154 -5.02 -34.65 9.10
CA ARG A 154 -5.96 -35.75 9.24
C ARG A 154 -5.23 -37.09 9.35
N VAL A 155 -5.73 -37.96 10.23
CA VAL A 155 -5.28 -39.36 10.31
C VAL A 155 -6.22 -40.26 9.50
N PRO A 156 -5.75 -40.91 8.43
CA PRO A 156 -6.59 -41.84 7.67
C PRO A 156 -7.18 -42.94 8.55
N GLY A 157 -8.48 -43.19 8.43
CA GLY A 157 -9.18 -44.25 9.16
C GLY A 157 -9.58 -43.93 10.61
N LEU A 158 -9.21 -42.77 11.17
CA LEU A 158 -9.58 -42.34 12.52
C LEU A 158 -10.34 -41.00 12.49
N ALA A 159 -11.67 -41.08 12.39
CA ALA A 159 -12.53 -39.90 12.40
C ALA A 159 -12.35 -39.06 13.68
N GLY A 160 -12.25 -37.73 13.53
CA GLY A 160 -12.05 -36.81 14.64
C GLY A 160 -10.69 -36.88 15.31
N THR A 161 -9.72 -37.60 14.73
CA THR A 161 -8.33 -37.65 15.22
C THR A 161 -7.42 -36.97 14.21
N VAL A 162 -6.57 -36.06 14.71
CA VAL A 162 -5.61 -35.30 13.90
C VAL A 162 -4.24 -35.27 14.55
N GLU A 163 -3.19 -35.22 13.75
CA GLU A 163 -1.83 -34.91 14.19
C GLU A 163 -1.67 -33.39 14.28
N VAL A 164 -1.00 -32.89 15.32
CA VAL A 164 -0.82 -31.46 15.55
C VAL A 164 0.61 -31.06 15.17
N PHE A 165 0.74 -30.00 14.37
CA PHE A 165 2.04 -29.42 13.95
C PHE A 165 2.43 -28.19 14.76
N GLY A 166 1.50 -27.63 15.54
CA GLY A 166 1.72 -26.48 16.40
C GLY A 166 1.42 -25.13 15.72
N ALA A 167 1.71 -24.06 16.46
CA ALA A 167 1.48 -22.67 16.08
C ALA A 167 2.75 -22.02 15.49
N ASN A 168 2.58 -20.94 14.74
CA ASN A 168 3.70 -20.15 14.20
C ASN A 168 4.49 -19.42 15.31
N THR A 169 5.61 -18.78 14.96
CA THR A 169 6.49 -18.07 15.91
C THR A 169 5.75 -17.03 16.78
N ALA A 170 4.84 -16.26 16.19
CA ALA A 170 4.10 -15.21 16.90
C ALA A 170 3.07 -15.79 17.87
N ASP A 171 2.28 -16.76 17.41
CA ASP A 171 1.26 -17.42 18.21
C ASP A 171 1.87 -18.30 19.31
N ARG A 172 3.03 -18.91 19.06
CA ARG A 172 3.82 -19.61 20.09
C ARG A 172 4.24 -18.66 21.22
N GLN A 173 4.68 -17.45 20.88
CA GLN A 173 5.04 -16.44 21.88
C GLN A 173 3.81 -15.98 22.68
N ARG A 174 2.65 -15.81 22.03
CA ARG A 174 1.38 -15.48 22.71
C ARG A 174 0.95 -16.56 23.69
N ILE A 175 1.03 -17.84 23.29
CA ILE A 175 0.73 -18.96 24.21
C ILE A 175 1.69 -18.93 25.41
N ALA A 176 2.98 -18.64 25.20
CA ALA A 176 3.95 -18.56 26.29
C ALA A 176 3.59 -17.46 27.31
N GLN A 177 3.25 -16.26 26.82
CA GLN A 177 2.84 -15.13 27.66
C GLN A 177 1.51 -15.42 28.39
N LEU A 178 0.56 -16.06 27.71
CA LEU A 178 -0.70 -16.48 28.33
C LEU A 178 -0.47 -17.52 29.43
N LEU A 179 0.40 -18.51 29.21
CA LEU A 179 0.77 -19.51 30.23
C LEU A 179 1.50 -18.88 31.41
N GLU A 180 2.37 -17.90 31.18
CA GLU A 180 3.01 -17.14 32.25
C GLU A 180 1.99 -16.41 33.12
N TYR A 181 1.01 -15.76 32.49
CA TYR A 181 -0.10 -15.11 33.19
C TYR A 181 -0.95 -16.10 33.99
N LEU A 182 -1.37 -17.21 33.39
CA LEU A 182 -2.18 -18.22 34.09
C LEU A 182 -1.45 -18.83 35.30
N ARG A 183 -0.13 -19.07 35.19
CA ARG A 183 0.70 -19.59 36.28
C ARG A 183 1.00 -18.57 37.38
N SER A 184 0.63 -17.30 37.18
CA SER A 184 0.75 -16.23 38.18
C SER A 184 -0.49 -16.12 39.10
N ILE A 185 -1.58 -16.83 38.77
CA ILE A 185 -2.75 -17.04 39.63
C ILE A 185 -2.28 -17.89 40.85
N PRO A 186 -2.68 -17.62 42.11
CA PRO A 186 -1.80 -17.61 43.30
C PRO A 186 -0.88 -18.83 43.58
N GLU A 187 0.43 -18.55 43.78
CA GLU A 187 1.43 -19.11 44.74
C GLU A 187 2.89 -18.69 44.43
N LYS A 188 3.13 -17.76 43.48
CA LYS A 188 4.47 -17.18 43.22
C LYS A 188 4.41 -15.65 43.12
N PRO A 189 5.47 -14.94 43.55
CA PRO A 189 5.55 -13.50 43.35
C PRO A 189 5.55 -13.20 41.84
N ALA A 190 4.60 -12.37 41.41
CA ALA A 190 4.55 -11.87 40.04
C ALA A 190 5.92 -11.27 39.68
N THR A 191 6.43 -11.57 38.48
CA THR A 191 7.65 -10.99 37.89
C THR A 191 7.54 -9.49 37.62
N GLY A 192 6.46 -8.83 38.06
CA GLY A 192 6.13 -7.44 37.78
C GLY A 192 5.64 -7.20 36.35
N ALA A 193 5.45 -8.26 35.54
CA ALA A 193 5.14 -8.15 34.12
C ALA A 193 3.63 -8.05 33.79
N PHE A 194 2.75 -8.45 34.70
CA PHE A 194 1.30 -8.42 34.50
C PHE A 194 0.55 -7.93 35.76
N PRO A 195 -0.62 -7.27 35.62
CA PRO A 195 -1.54 -7.04 36.72
C PRO A 195 -1.91 -8.35 37.45
N PRO A 196 -2.10 -8.34 38.79
CA PRO A 196 -2.48 -9.53 39.53
C PRO A 196 -3.85 -10.03 39.06
N ALA A 197 -3.92 -11.30 38.64
CA ALA A 197 -5.16 -11.90 38.19
C ALA A 197 -6.22 -11.94 39.33
N PRO A 198 -7.50 -11.70 39.03
CA PRO A 198 -8.54 -11.72 40.05
C PRO A 198 -8.77 -13.13 40.61
N PRO A 199 -9.26 -13.25 41.86
CA PRO A 199 -9.53 -14.56 42.46
C PRO A 199 -10.49 -15.38 41.62
N GLY A 200 -10.09 -16.62 41.27
CA GLY A 200 -10.94 -17.54 40.51
C GLY A 200 -10.88 -17.35 38.99
N GLU A 201 -9.89 -16.61 38.47
CA GLU A 201 -9.61 -16.48 37.03
C GLU A 201 -9.51 -17.85 36.34
N ARG A 202 -10.22 -17.99 35.22
CA ARG A 202 -10.22 -19.20 34.39
C ARG A 202 -10.26 -18.84 32.91
N PRO A 203 -9.41 -19.45 32.08
CA PRO A 203 -9.53 -19.37 30.63
C PRO A 203 -10.68 -20.26 30.13
N LEU A 204 -11.33 -19.83 29.07
CA LEU A 204 -12.36 -20.55 28.32
C LEU A 204 -11.84 -20.77 26.90
N LEU A 205 -11.74 -22.03 26.49
CA LEU A 205 -11.22 -22.42 25.19
C LEU A 205 -12.37 -22.76 24.23
N THR A 206 -12.40 -22.08 23.07
CA THR A 206 -13.32 -22.41 21.97
C THR A 206 -12.51 -22.73 20.72
N LEU A 207 -12.76 -23.91 20.14
CA LEU A 207 -12.13 -24.33 18.89
C LEU A 207 -12.92 -23.78 17.69
N LEU A 208 -12.21 -23.18 16.76
CA LEU A 208 -12.72 -22.52 15.57
C LEU A 208 -12.05 -23.10 14.31
N TRP A 209 -12.79 -23.14 13.20
CA TRP A 209 -12.28 -23.55 11.89
C TRP A 209 -12.92 -22.73 10.77
N GLN A 210 -12.28 -22.68 9.61
CA GLN A 210 -12.83 -22.02 8.42
C GLN A 210 -13.44 -23.06 7.49
N LEU A 211 -14.68 -22.83 7.04
CA LEU A 211 -15.30 -23.63 6.00
C LEU A 211 -14.83 -23.17 4.61
N PRO A 212 -14.78 -24.06 3.61
CA PRO A 212 -14.49 -23.66 2.24
C PRO A 212 -15.44 -22.56 1.75
N PRO A 213 -14.95 -21.62 0.92
CA PRO A 213 -15.78 -20.55 0.38
C PRO A 213 -16.97 -21.14 -0.38
N SER A 214 -18.17 -20.67 -0.02
CA SER A 214 -19.43 -21.08 -0.65
C SER A 214 -20.16 -19.84 -1.17
N PRO A 215 -20.78 -19.87 -2.36
CA PRO A 215 -21.51 -18.73 -2.90
C PRO A 215 -22.59 -18.23 -1.92
N GLY A 216 -22.56 -16.93 -1.60
CA GLY A 216 -23.53 -16.28 -0.71
C GLY A 216 -23.19 -16.29 0.79
N LEU A 217 -22.06 -16.89 1.20
CA LEU A 217 -21.55 -16.82 2.58
C LEU A 217 -20.22 -16.07 2.62
N SER A 218 -20.15 -15.02 3.43
CA SER A 218 -18.88 -14.35 3.70
C SER A 218 -17.90 -15.30 4.39
N PRO A 219 -16.62 -15.35 3.98
CA PRO A 219 -15.60 -16.16 4.65
C PRO A 219 -15.49 -15.73 6.12
N GLY A 220 -15.43 -16.70 7.03
CA GLY A 220 -15.43 -16.46 8.46
C GLY A 220 -15.02 -17.71 9.25
N LEU A 221 -14.97 -17.58 10.56
CA LEU A 221 -14.68 -18.68 11.47
C LEU A 221 -15.98 -19.30 11.98
N THR A 222 -15.99 -20.62 12.07
CA THR A 222 -17.13 -21.42 12.53
C THR A 222 -16.76 -22.16 13.81
N SER A 223 -17.71 -22.30 14.73
CA SER A 223 -17.61 -23.22 15.87
C SER A 223 -18.93 -23.90 16.18
N THR A 224 -18.87 -25.17 16.56
CA THR A 224 -20.00 -25.95 17.08
C THR A 224 -19.67 -26.49 18.49
N PRO A 225 -20.68 -26.83 19.31
CA PRO A 225 -20.44 -27.40 20.63
C PRO A 225 -19.58 -28.67 20.55
N LEU A 226 -18.46 -28.67 21.26
CA LEU A 226 -17.61 -29.84 21.43
C LEU A 226 -17.93 -30.57 22.73
N VAL A 227 -17.77 -31.89 22.73
CA VAL A 227 -17.82 -32.70 23.95
C VAL A 227 -16.49 -32.53 24.67
N ALA A 228 -16.45 -31.65 25.67
CA ALA A 228 -15.22 -31.16 26.30
C ALA A 228 -14.37 -32.27 26.95
N ASP A 229 -14.99 -33.28 27.55
CA ASP A 229 -14.33 -34.44 28.16
C ASP A 229 -13.76 -35.44 27.13
N ARG A 230 -14.14 -35.30 25.86
CA ARG A 230 -13.69 -36.14 24.74
C ARG A 230 -12.96 -35.37 23.64
N THR A 231 -12.67 -34.10 23.89
CA THR A 231 -11.78 -33.28 23.07
C THR A 231 -10.49 -33.07 23.85
N PHE A 232 -9.38 -33.64 23.39
CA PHE A 232 -8.12 -33.67 24.14
C PHE A 232 -6.90 -33.72 23.22
N ILE A 233 -5.75 -33.30 23.74
CA ILE A 233 -4.44 -33.42 23.10
C ILE A 233 -3.56 -34.40 23.90
N VAL A 234 -2.79 -35.23 23.18
CA VAL A 234 -1.90 -36.26 23.73
C VAL A 234 -0.53 -36.16 23.11
N GLN A 235 0.50 -36.24 23.94
CA GLN A 235 1.88 -36.39 23.54
C GLN A 235 2.27 -37.88 23.56
N THR A 236 2.74 -38.40 22.43
CA THR A 236 3.10 -39.82 22.24
C THR A 236 4.59 -40.04 22.00
N ASN A 237 5.38 -38.99 21.76
CA ASN A 237 6.83 -39.06 21.59
C ASN A 237 7.55 -39.05 22.96
N LEU A 238 7.46 -40.15 23.71
CA LEU A 238 8.09 -40.26 25.03
C LEU A 238 9.55 -40.79 24.98
N SER A 239 10.18 -40.83 23.81
CA SER A 239 11.52 -41.40 23.60
C SER A 239 12.40 -40.45 22.80
N THR A 240 13.67 -40.31 23.21
CA THR A 240 14.74 -39.64 22.45
C THR A 240 15.35 -40.53 21.35
N GLU A 241 14.81 -41.73 21.10
CA GLU A 241 15.24 -42.61 20.00
C GLU A 241 14.18 -42.75 18.92
N THR A 242 14.55 -42.37 17.70
CA THR A 242 13.76 -42.48 16.47
C THR A 242 13.59 -43.96 16.09
N HIS A 243 12.41 -44.53 16.36
CA HIS A 243 12.02 -45.83 15.79
C HIS A 243 10.83 -45.68 14.84
N SER A 244 11.05 -46.02 13.57
CA SER A 244 10.01 -46.17 12.55
C SER A 244 9.26 -47.49 12.76
N GLY A 245 7.98 -47.43 13.10
CA GLY A 245 7.07 -48.60 13.08
C GLY A 245 5.85 -48.44 14.00
N PRO A 246 4.64 -48.87 13.58
CA PRO A 246 3.43 -48.71 14.39
C PRO A 246 3.38 -49.82 15.44
N THR A 247 3.71 -49.50 16.68
CA THR A 247 3.41 -50.38 17.82
C THR A 247 2.39 -49.69 18.71
N ALA A 248 1.15 -50.15 18.63
CA ALA A 248 0.06 -49.72 19.49
C ALA A 248 0.36 -50.12 20.95
N ALA A 249 0.82 -49.16 21.76
CA ALA A 249 0.85 -49.30 23.21
C ALA A 249 -0.34 -48.53 23.80
N ARG A 250 -1.42 -49.25 24.10
CA ARG A 250 -2.45 -48.79 25.05
C ARG A 250 -1.86 -48.91 26.45
N SER A 251 -1.53 -47.78 27.07
CA SER A 251 -1.41 -47.67 28.52
C SER A 251 -2.00 -46.33 28.94
N SER A 252 -3.12 -46.38 29.66
CA SER A 252 -3.74 -45.23 30.31
C SER A 252 -2.89 -44.84 31.52
N ILE A 253 -1.99 -43.88 31.35
CA ILE A 253 -1.48 -43.09 32.46
C ILE A 253 -2.12 -41.72 32.30
N ALA A 254 -3.13 -41.43 33.12
CA ALA A 254 -3.49 -40.04 33.39
C ALA A 254 -2.24 -39.38 34.02
N GLY A 255 -1.55 -38.55 33.25
CA GLY A 255 -0.24 -38.00 33.55
C GLY A 255 0.11 -36.86 32.60
N GLN A 256 1.31 -36.28 32.77
CA GLN A 256 1.77 -35.06 32.10
C GLN A 256 1.52 -35.02 30.57
N HIS A 257 1.41 -36.15 29.88
CA HIS A 257 1.33 -36.22 28.42
C HIS A 257 -0.10 -36.18 27.84
N PHE A 258 -1.11 -35.84 28.63
CA PHE A 258 -2.51 -35.76 28.21
C PHE A 258 -3.18 -34.49 28.77
N ALA A 259 -4.04 -33.84 27.99
CA ALA A 259 -4.93 -32.79 28.47
C ALA A 259 -6.24 -32.73 27.70
N ALA A 260 -7.37 -32.74 28.42
CA ALA A 260 -8.67 -32.40 27.85
C ALA A 260 -8.78 -30.89 27.62
N ILE A 261 -9.60 -30.44 26.68
CA ILE A 261 -9.82 -29.00 26.41
C ILE A 261 -10.41 -28.26 27.62
N SER A 262 -11.04 -28.98 28.56
CA SER A 262 -11.47 -28.45 29.85
C SER A 262 -10.32 -28.18 30.83
N ASP A 263 -9.19 -28.88 30.70
CA ASP A 263 -7.94 -28.60 31.43
C ASP A 263 -7.11 -27.60 30.61
N CYS A 264 -7.57 -26.37 30.62
CA CYS A 264 -7.15 -25.34 29.68
C CYS A 264 -5.64 -25.03 29.77
N GLU A 265 -5.09 -24.93 30.98
CA GLU A 265 -3.66 -24.63 31.17
C GLU A 265 -2.78 -25.76 30.62
N ARG A 266 -3.11 -27.04 30.94
CA ARG A 266 -2.33 -28.16 30.43
C ARG A 266 -2.51 -28.32 28.92
N PHE A 267 -3.71 -28.09 28.39
CA PHE A 267 -3.98 -28.12 26.95
C PHE A 267 -3.11 -27.10 26.20
N LEU A 268 -3.08 -25.85 26.69
CA LEU A 268 -2.22 -24.79 26.14
C LEU A 268 -0.73 -25.13 26.28
N THR A 269 -0.33 -25.77 27.39
CA THR A 269 1.06 -26.20 27.59
C THR A 269 1.48 -27.24 26.55
N LEU A 270 0.66 -28.27 26.30
CA LEU A 270 0.96 -29.29 25.28
C LEU A 270 0.97 -28.71 23.85
N LEU A 271 0.07 -27.75 23.56
CA LEU A 271 0.07 -27.05 22.27
C LEU A 271 1.33 -26.19 22.09
N TRP A 272 1.79 -25.52 23.15
CA TRP A 272 3.04 -24.76 23.14
C TRP A 272 4.26 -25.66 22.94
N GLU A 273 4.37 -26.76 23.70
CA GLU A 273 5.46 -27.75 23.57
C GLU A 273 5.54 -28.30 22.15
N CYS A 274 4.39 -28.66 21.55
CA CYS A 274 4.29 -29.07 20.14
C CYS A 274 4.84 -28.00 19.16
N SER A 275 4.58 -26.73 19.45
CA SER A 275 5.02 -25.58 18.62
C SER A 275 6.52 -25.28 18.76
N VAL A 276 7.15 -25.69 19.87
CA VAL A 276 8.61 -25.55 20.08
C VAL A 276 9.38 -26.60 19.30
N VAL A 277 8.88 -27.84 19.26
CA VAL A 277 9.57 -28.98 18.60
C VAL A 277 9.35 -29.02 17.08
N GLY A 278 8.45 -28.19 16.53
CA GLY A 278 8.23 -28.09 15.09
C GLY A 278 7.30 -29.18 14.52
N GLY A 279 6.42 -29.75 15.34
CA GLY A 279 5.49 -30.82 14.98
C GLY A 279 6.04 -32.23 15.18
N GLY A 280 5.12 -33.22 15.23
CA GLY A 280 5.43 -34.65 15.39
C GLY A 280 5.28 -35.14 16.83
N GLY A 281 4.55 -36.25 16.99
CA GLY A 281 4.33 -36.91 18.30
C GLY A 281 3.24 -36.28 19.17
N TYR A 282 2.45 -35.34 18.64
CA TYR A 282 1.27 -34.78 19.30
C TYR A 282 0.02 -35.07 18.48
N TRP A 283 -1.03 -35.56 19.13
CA TRP A 283 -2.29 -35.90 18.50
C TRP A 283 -3.44 -35.25 19.24
N MET A 284 -4.40 -34.70 18.51
CA MET A 284 -5.63 -34.16 19.07
C MET A 284 -6.80 -35.00 18.61
N GLN A 285 -7.64 -35.40 19.56
CA GLN A 285 -8.97 -35.93 19.27
C GLN A 285 -9.99 -34.85 19.56
N TYR A 286 -10.94 -34.64 18.64
CA TYR A 286 -12.11 -33.80 18.85
C TYR A 286 -13.40 -34.60 18.61
N ARG A 287 -14.43 -34.27 19.40
CA ARG A 287 -15.75 -34.91 19.34
C ARG A 287 -16.82 -33.83 19.20
N GLY A 288 -17.31 -33.65 17.97
CA GLY A 288 -18.31 -32.65 17.59
C GLY A 288 -18.53 -32.62 16.08
N GLU A 289 -19.37 -31.71 15.60
CA GLU A 289 -19.69 -31.53 14.18
C GLU A 289 -18.63 -30.64 13.50
N VAL A 290 -17.42 -31.18 13.33
CA VAL A 290 -16.37 -30.57 12.50
C VAL A 290 -16.37 -31.29 11.14
N PRO A 291 -16.73 -30.63 10.04
CA PRO A 291 -16.84 -31.29 8.74
C PRO A 291 -15.47 -31.60 8.15
N ASP A 292 -15.39 -32.70 7.40
CA ASP A 292 -14.17 -33.10 6.67
C ASP A 292 -13.74 -32.08 5.60
N SER A 293 -14.62 -31.16 5.21
CA SER A 293 -14.35 -30.14 4.19
C SER A 293 -13.32 -29.08 4.61
N ILE A 294 -12.92 -29.03 5.88
CA ILE A 294 -11.86 -28.12 6.35
C ILE A 294 -10.45 -28.57 5.96
N PHE A 295 -10.29 -29.84 5.56
CA PHE A 295 -9.01 -30.42 5.18
C PHE A 295 -8.78 -30.25 3.68
N ASP A 296 -7.57 -29.83 3.31
CA ASP A 296 -7.13 -29.73 1.93
C ASP A 296 -6.76 -31.09 1.31
N GLN A 297 -6.23 -31.08 0.09
CA GLN A 297 -5.84 -32.29 -0.65
C GLN A 297 -4.74 -33.10 0.04
N ASP A 298 -3.90 -32.45 0.86
CA ASP A 298 -2.84 -33.08 1.65
C ASP A 298 -3.34 -33.54 3.03
N GLY A 299 -4.63 -33.35 3.31
CA GLY A 299 -5.26 -33.65 4.58
C GLY A 299 -4.86 -32.66 5.68
N LEU A 300 -4.36 -31.48 5.35
CA LEU A 300 -4.01 -30.43 6.29
C LEU A 300 -5.20 -29.49 6.51
N ALA A 301 -5.36 -29.01 7.74
CA ALA A 301 -6.33 -27.98 8.08
C ALA A 301 -5.71 -26.98 9.06
N ARG A 302 -6.18 -25.73 9.01
CA ARG A 302 -5.85 -24.70 9.99
C ARG A 302 -6.99 -24.58 10.99
N LEU A 303 -6.69 -24.83 12.26
CA LEU A 303 -7.60 -24.61 13.37
C LEU A 303 -7.17 -23.36 14.14
N SER A 304 -8.14 -22.71 14.77
CA SER A 304 -7.90 -21.57 15.63
C SER A 304 -8.50 -21.81 17.01
N LEU A 305 -7.78 -21.45 18.05
CA LEU A 305 -8.22 -21.52 19.44
C LEU A 305 -8.50 -20.10 19.92
N LEU A 306 -9.77 -19.81 20.24
CA LEU A 306 -10.16 -18.59 20.91
C LEU A 306 -10.10 -18.83 22.42
N VAL A 307 -9.31 -18.00 23.10
CA VAL A 307 -9.15 -18.00 24.56
C VAL A 307 -9.81 -16.74 25.11
N GLN A 308 -10.84 -16.91 25.93
CA GLN A 308 -11.48 -15.82 26.68
C GLN A 308 -11.19 -15.99 28.17
N LEU A 309 -10.79 -14.92 28.84
CA LEU A 309 -10.62 -14.91 30.30
C LEU A 309 -11.96 -14.65 30.99
N SER A 310 -12.22 -15.36 32.08
CA SER A 310 -13.46 -15.21 32.85
C SER A 310 -13.66 -13.80 33.39
N SER A 311 -12.58 -13.10 33.74
CA SER A 311 -12.61 -11.69 34.15
C SER A 311 -12.99 -10.75 33.00
N GLN A 312 -12.54 -11.02 31.77
CA GLN A 312 -12.78 -10.13 30.62
C GLN A 312 -14.15 -10.35 29.96
N CYS A 313 -14.83 -11.46 30.24
CA CYS A 313 -16.16 -11.78 29.70
C CYS A 313 -17.29 -11.82 30.75
N GLY A 314 -16.98 -11.51 32.02
CA GLY A 314 -17.95 -11.42 33.11
C GLY A 314 -18.80 -10.15 33.09
N VAL A 315 -19.77 -10.03 34.02
CA VAL A 315 -20.72 -8.90 34.10
C VAL A 315 -20.03 -7.57 34.42
N ALA A 316 -18.91 -7.60 35.14
CA ALA A 316 -18.02 -6.47 35.37
C ALA A 316 -16.66 -6.80 34.73
N PRO A 317 -16.53 -6.59 33.41
CA PRO A 317 -15.38 -7.09 32.67
C PRO A 317 -14.11 -6.31 33.01
N ASP A 318 -13.01 -7.04 33.20
CA ASP A 318 -11.67 -6.45 33.17
C ASP A 318 -11.38 -5.93 31.75
N ARG A 319 -11.10 -4.62 31.65
CA ARG A 319 -10.85 -3.93 30.38
C ARG A 319 -9.37 -3.79 30.03
N HIS A 320 -8.45 -4.33 30.83
CA HIS A 320 -7.03 -4.30 30.50
C HIS A 320 -6.71 -5.15 29.25
N LEU A 321 -5.75 -4.68 28.46
CA LEU A 321 -5.14 -5.45 27.39
C LEU A 321 -3.83 -6.06 27.90
N PHE A 322 -3.71 -7.38 27.81
CA PHE A 322 -2.47 -8.08 28.12
C PHE A 322 -1.63 -8.30 26.86
N ALA A 323 -0.32 -8.55 27.02
CA ALA A 323 0.62 -8.80 25.92
C ALA A 323 0.20 -9.91 24.93
N PHE A 324 -0.63 -10.85 25.38
CA PHE A 324 -1.17 -11.95 24.56
C PHE A 324 -2.51 -11.63 23.88
N THR A 325 -3.12 -10.47 24.14
CA THR A 325 -4.42 -10.06 23.58
C THR A 325 -4.25 -9.61 22.13
N ASN A 326 -5.06 -10.14 21.22
CA ASN A 326 -4.95 -9.81 19.80
C ASN A 326 -6.29 -9.73 19.05
N VAL A 327 -7.42 -9.93 19.74
CA VAL A 327 -8.75 -9.86 19.12
C VAL A 327 -9.78 -9.33 20.12
N ALA A 328 -10.78 -8.60 19.64
CA ALA A 328 -12.00 -8.30 20.37
C ALA A 328 -13.13 -9.23 19.91
N VAL A 329 -13.85 -9.84 20.83
CA VAL A 329 -15.11 -10.54 20.56
C VAL A 329 -16.24 -9.55 20.72
N VAL A 330 -16.96 -9.28 19.64
CA VAL A 330 -18.07 -8.32 19.61
C VAL A 330 -19.39 -9.08 19.43
N GLY A 331 -20.34 -8.86 20.34
CA GLY A 331 -21.69 -9.42 20.28
C GLY A 331 -22.73 -8.45 19.72
N ASP A 332 -22.35 -7.19 19.52
CA ASP A 332 -23.19 -6.20 18.85
C ASP A 332 -23.17 -6.42 17.34
N GLY A 333 -24.33 -6.25 16.69
CA GLY A 333 -24.48 -6.36 15.23
C GLY A 333 -23.86 -5.16 14.49
N VAL A 334 -22.56 -4.99 14.61
CA VAL A 334 -21.80 -3.88 14.00
C VAL A 334 -21.59 -4.14 12.52
N ASP A 335 -22.05 -3.22 11.68
CA ASP A 335 -21.77 -3.22 10.24
C ASP A 335 -20.52 -2.37 9.92
N PRO A 336 -19.42 -2.97 9.44
CA PRO A 336 -18.17 -2.25 9.16
C PRO A 336 -18.30 -1.24 8.00
N ALA A 337 -19.36 -1.30 7.19
CA ALA A 337 -19.59 -0.33 6.12
C ALA A 337 -20.17 1.01 6.63
N SER A 338 -20.80 1.01 7.80
CA SER A 338 -21.48 2.18 8.38
C SER A 338 -20.88 2.65 9.71
N VAL A 339 -20.24 1.75 10.45
CA VAL A 339 -19.67 2.01 11.77
C VAL A 339 -18.16 1.76 11.77
N ALA A 340 -17.41 2.68 12.38
CA ALA A 340 -15.99 2.50 12.66
C ALA A 340 -15.78 2.19 14.14
N LEU A 341 -14.96 1.18 14.44
CA LEU A 341 -14.56 0.85 15.80
C LEU A 341 -13.16 1.38 16.11
N ALA A 342 -12.97 1.82 17.36
CA ALA A 342 -11.67 2.22 17.86
C ALA A 342 -11.51 1.83 19.33
N ALA A 343 -10.31 1.36 19.71
CA ALA A 343 -9.95 1.15 21.10
C ALA A 343 -9.31 2.40 21.71
N ARG A 344 -9.69 2.74 22.94
CA ARG A 344 -9.19 3.90 23.67
C ARG A 344 -8.77 3.53 25.08
N ALA A 345 -7.58 3.95 25.49
CA ALA A 345 -7.12 3.83 26.86
C ALA A 345 -7.89 4.79 27.80
N VAL A 346 -8.26 4.31 28.98
CA VAL A 346 -8.90 5.04 30.08
C VAL A 346 -8.22 4.67 31.40
N ASN A 347 -8.28 5.59 32.36
CA ASN A 347 -7.82 5.37 33.74
C ASN A 347 -6.38 4.81 33.90
N PRO A 348 -5.33 5.49 33.42
CA PRO A 348 -5.32 6.82 32.81
C PRO A 348 -5.46 6.78 31.28
N PRO A 349 -5.94 7.87 30.65
CA PRO A 349 -5.97 7.97 29.19
C PRO A 349 -4.56 8.02 28.60
N GLU A 350 -4.41 7.47 27.39
CA GLU A 350 -3.20 7.63 26.61
C GLU A 350 -3.21 9.02 25.97
N LEU A 351 -2.35 9.90 26.46
CA LEU A 351 -2.16 11.26 25.97
C LEU A 351 -0.82 11.37 25.26
N ARG A 352 -0.80 12.10 24.15
CA ARG A 352 0.43 12.49 23.47
C ARG A 352 0.46 13.99 23.23
N PRO A 353 1.63 14.63 23.37
CA PRO A 353 1.77 16.03 23.02
C PRO A 353 1.69 16.18 21.51
N VAL A 354 0.85 17.11 21.06
CA VAL A 354 0.75 17.55 19.67
C VAL A 354 1.11 19.03 19.61
N ALA A 355 1.91 19.40 18.60
CA ALA A 355 2.31 20.77 18.38
C ALA A 355 1.09 21.65 18.13
N SER A 356 0.98 22.76 18.86
CA SER A 356 -0.09 23.75 18.64
C SER A 356 0.23 24.69 17.47
N VAL A 357 1.49 24.75 17.05
CA VAL A 357 2.00 25.62 15.97
C VAL A 357 3.11 24.91 15.21
N ASP A 358 3.32 25.30 13.95
CA ASP A 358 4.40 24.76 13.12
C ASP A 358 5.78 25.22 13.63
N PRO A 359 6.87 24.51 13.25
CA PRO A 359 8.23 24.93 13.59
C PRO A 359 8.53 26.35 13.13
N GLY A 360 9.09 27.16 14.04
CA GLY A 360 9.41 28.57 13.77
C GLY A 360 8.24 29.53 13.93
N GLN A 361 7.10 29.04 14.40
CA GLN A 361 5.95 29.85 14.79
C GLN A 361 5.79 29.90 16.31
N VAL A 362 5.16 30.96 16.78
CA VAL A 362 4.63 31.08 18.14
C VAL A 362 3.28 31.76 18.09
N GLY A 363 2.48 31.61 19.15
CA GLY A 363 1.19 32.28 19.24
C GLY A 363 0.96 32.97 20.57
N PHE A 364 -0.08 33.78 20.59
CA PHE A 364 -0.69 34.32 21.80
C PHE A 364 -2.21 34.26 21.66
N THR A 365 -2.89 34.20 22.79
CA THR A 365 -4.34 34.08 22.86
C THR A 365 -4.89 34.92 24.01
N ALA A 366 -6.12 35.38 23.86
CA ALA A 366 -6.92 36.00 24.89
C ALA A 366 -8.39 35.66 24.64
N ARG A 367 -9.16 35.43 25.70
CA ARG A 367 -10.58 35.08 25.61
C ARG A 367 -11.44 36.08 26.37
N PHE A 368 -12.54 36.49 25.75
CA PHE A 368 -13.45 37.49 26.29
C PHE A 368 -14.90 37.03 26.13
N ALA A 369 -15.79 37.51 26.99
CA ALA A 369 -17.22 37.26 26.81
C ALA A 369 -17.72 37.96 25.53
N ASN A 370 -18.53 37.27 24.74
CA ASN A 370 -19.12 37.78 23.51
C ASN A 370 -20.18 38.85 23.84
N PRO A 371 -19.99 40.13 23.46
CA PRO A 371 -20.89 41.21 23.81
C PRO A 371 -22.14 41.29 22.93
N LEU A 372 -22.40 40.34 22.01
CA LEU A 372 -23.53 40.38 21.08
C LEU A 372 -24.88 40.55 21.78
N ALA A 373 -25.08 39.87 22.91
CA ALA A 373 -26.30 39.94 23.71
C ALA A 373 -26.32 41.13 24.71
N ASP A 374 -25.22 41.87 24.86
CA ASP A 374 -25.10 42.99 25.81
C ASP A 374 -25.48 44.32 25.15
N ASP A 375 -26.70 44.78 25.40
CA ASP A 375 -27.23 46.05 24.88
C ASP A 375 -26.95 47.29 25.74
N THR A 376 -26.13 47.14 26.78
CA THR A 376 -25.66 48.28 27.58
C THR A 376 -24.69 49.17 26.78
N PRO A 377 -24.45 50.43 27.22
CA PRO A 377 -23.40 51.28 26.63
C PRO A 377 -22.02 50.62 26.59
N GLN A 378 -21.70 49.74 27.55
CA GLN A 378 -20.45 48.95 27.55
C GLN A 378 -20.48 47.85 26.49
N GLY A 379 -21.57 47.09 26.39
CA GLY A 379 -21.74 46.08 25.36
C GLY A 379 -21.62 46.63 23.94
N ARG A 380 -22.17 47.83 23.67
CA ARG A 380 -21.99 48.53 22.38
C ARG A 380 -20.54 48.94 22.12
N LEU A 381 -19.83 49.44 23.14
CA LEU A 381 -18.42 49.81 23.01
C LEU A 381 -17.52 48.58 22.76
N ARG A 382 -17.79 47.46 23.44
CA ARG A 382 -17.10 46.18 23.24
C ARG A 382 -17.33 45.63 21.82
N ARG A 383 -18.54 45.78 21.27
CA ARG A 383 -18.84 45.44 19.87
C ARG A 383 -18.04 46.29 18.87
N LEU A 384 -17.83 47.58 19.16
CA LEU A 384 -17.03 48.48 18.31
C LEU A 384 -15.53 48.17 18.39
N TYR A 385 -14.99 47.97 19.60
CA TYR A 385 -13.57 47.69 19.87
C TYR A 385 -13.32 46.18 20.01
N GLY A 386 -13.90 45.38 19.11
CA GLY A 386 -13.82 43.93 19.17
C GLY A 386 -12.55 43.32 18.54
N LEU A 387 -11.69 44.13 17.91
CA LEU A 387 -10.46 43.64 17.26
C LEU A 387 -9.25 43.80 18.19
N LEU A 388 -8.34 42.83 18.14
CA LEU A 388 -7.07 42.88 18.88
C LEU A 388 -5.93 43.29 17.95
N GLY A 389 -5.44 44.52 18.09
CA GLY A 389 -4.19 44.97 17.46
C GLY A 389 -2.98 44.43 18.21
N PHE A 390 -1.88 44.20 17.50
CA PHE A 390 -0.65 43.70 18.12
C PHE A 390 0.63 44.17 17.39
N GLN A 391 1.75 44.13 18.09
CA GLN A 391 3.10 44.26 17.54
C GLN A 391 4.10 43.42 18.35
N LEU A 392 5.20 43.01 17.72
CA LEU A 392 6.34 42.40 18.40
C LEU A 392 7.29 43.48 18.89
N ASP A 393 7.62 43.44 20.18
CA ASP A 393 8.63 44.30 20.75
C ASP A 393 10.04 43.70 20.53
N PRO A 394 11.06 44.52 20.28
CA PRO A 394 12.43 44.03 20.12
C PRO A 394 12.94 43.39 21.41
N THR A 395 13.63 42.26 21.26
CA THR A 395 14.27 41.49 22.34
C THR A 395 15.74 41.21 21.98
N THR A 396 16.45 40.44 22.82
CA THR A 396 17.84 40.04 22.55
C THR A 396 17.97 39.13 21.32
N ASP A 397 16.98 38.27 21.11
CA ASP A 397 17.03 37.21 20.11
C ASP A 397 16.16 37.51 18.89
N PHE A 398 15.20 38.43 19.02
CA PHE A 398 14.25 38.79 17.97
C PHE A 398 14.13 40.31 17.77
N CYS A 399 14.17 40.73 16.51
CA CYS A 399 13.81 42.08 16.07
C CYS A 399 12.33 42.37 16.36
N GLY A 400 12.00 43.64 16.61
CA GLY A 400 10.60 44.08 16.70
C GLY A 400 9.92 44.08 15.33
N SER A 401 8.59 44.10 15.33
CA SER A 401 7.78 44.23 14.12
C SER A 401 7.14 45.61 14.02
N VAL A 402 6.62 45.93 12.84
CA VAL A 402 5.57 46.96 12.73
C VAL A 402 4.25 46.42 13.29
N GLU A 403 3.21 47.26 13.32
CA GLU A 403 1.86 46.82 13.68
C GLU A 403 1.40 45.67 12.77
N GLY A 404 0.98 44.57 13.40
CA GLY A 404 0.41 43.42 12.73
C GLY A 404 -1.04 43.66 12.33
N ARG A 405 -1.55 42.83 11.43
CA ARG A 405 -2.98 42.83 11.09
C ARG A 405 -3.80 42.44 12.31
N ALA A 406 -4.77 43.28 12.68
CA ALA A 406 -5.62 43.02 13.83
C ALA A 406 -6.34 41.66 13.75
N VAL A 407 -6.47 41.02 14.91
CA VAL A 407 -7.13 39.73 15.09
C VAL A 407 -8.62 39.97 15.24
N SER A 408 -9.42 39.28 14.42
CA SER A 408 -10.87 39.26 14.55
C SER A 408 -11.30 38.15 15.52
N PRO A 409 -12.35 38.37 16.32
CA PRO A 409 -12.83 37.36 17.25
C PRO A 409 -13.43 36.18 16.48
N LYS A 410 -13.19 34.96 16.98
CA LYS A 410 -13.90 33.74 16.56
C LYS A 410 -14.56 33.09 17.79
N PRO A 411 -15.58 32.24 17.64
CA PRO A 411 -16.03 31.37 18.72
C PRO A 411 -14.85 30.56 19.29
N ALA A 412 -14.86 30.31 20.59
CA ALA A 412 -13.82 29.49 21.21
C ALA A 412 -13.91 28.04 20.72
N ASP A 413 -12.76 27.38 20.61
CA ASP A 413 -12.73 25.96 20.28
C ASP A 413 -13.12 25.16 21.53
N ALA A 414 -14.16 24.32 21.44
CA ALA A 414 -14.51 23.35 22.48
C ALA A 414 -13.84 22.01 22.18
N THR A 415 -13.37 21.31 23.21
CA THR A 415 -12.69 20.02 23.08
C THR A 415 -13.31 18.98 24.01
N ASP A 416 -13.24 17.71 23.61
CA ASP A 416 -13.57 16.57 24.47
C ASP A 416 -12.45 16.28 25.50
N GLU A 417 -12.64 15.26 26.33
CA GLU A 417 -11.65 14.83 27.34
C GLU A 417 -10.29 14.39 26.75
N LEU A 418 -10.23 14.14 25.45
CA LEU A 418 -9.03 13.76 24.71
C LEU A 418 -8.46 14.92 23.89
N GLY A 419 -8.99 16.14 24.02
CA GLY A 419 -8.49 17.30 23.28
C GLY A 419 -8.94 17.36 21.81
N PHE A 420 -9.88 16.53 21.36
CA PHE A 420 -10.45 16.63 20.01
C PHE A 420 -11.57 17.67 19.97
N LEU A 421 -11.66 18.42 18.87
CA LEU A 421 -12.68 19.45 18.67
C LEU A 421 -14.09 18.87 18.70
N VAL A 422 -15.01 19.55 19.39
CA VAL A 422 -16.43 19.21 19.47
C VAL A 422 -17.30 20.46 19.32
N ALA A 423 -18.47 20.32 18.71
CA ALA A 423 -19.45 21.39 18.66
C ALA A 423 -20.02 21.68 20.07
N SER A 424 -20.05 22.95 20.46
CA SER A 424 -20.60 23.41 21.75
C SER A 424 -21.21 24.80 21.61
N GLU A 425 -22.46 24.98 22.03
CA GLU A 425 -23.15 26.27 22.05
C GLU A 425 -22.49 27.26 23.04
N ALA A 426 -21.95 26.76 24.16
CA ALA A 426 -21.22 27.58 25.13
C ALA A 426 -19.95 28.21 24.53
N ALA A 427 -19.41 27.64 23.45
CA ALA A 427 -18.26 28.20 22.75
C ALA A 427 -18.61 29.47 21.94
N GLU A 428 -19.88 29.68 21.59
CA GLU A 428 -20.33 30.90 20.89
C GLU A 428 -20.44 32.12 21.82
N GLU A 429 -20.58 31.88 23.13
CA GLU A 429 -20.61 32.93 24.16
C GLU A 429 -19.22 33.53 24.45
N VAL A 430 -18.15 32.93 23.92
CA VAL A 430 -16.76 33.35 24.14
C VAL A 430 -16.10 33.74 22.83
N TRP A 431 -15.54 34.95 22.79
CA TRP A 431 -14.63 35.39 21.75
C TRP A 431 -13.21 34.94 22.05
N ASP A 432 -12.66 34.10 21.17
CA ASP A 432 -11.25 33.70 21.15
C ASP A 432 -10.49 34.56 20.12
N LEU A 433 -9.47 35.27 20.61
CA LEU A 433 -8.59 36.12 19.82
C LEU A 433 -7.18 35.51 19.82
N THR A 434 -7.02 34.41 19.07
CA THR A 434 -5.74 33.73 18.90
C THR A 434 -5.01 34.20 17.64
N ARG A 435 -3.70 34.43 17.76
CA ARG A 435 -2.84 34.76 16.63
C ARG A 435 -1.55 33.95 16.66
N ILE A 436 -1.19 33.40 15.51
CA ILE A 436 0.08 32.72 15.26
C ILE A 436 0.98 33.64 14.41
N VAL A 437 2.27 33.65 14.71
CA VAL A 437 3.29 34.50 14.08
C VAL A 437 4.53 33.68 13.75
N ASP A 438 5.04 33.82 12.51
CA ASP A 438 6.31 33.25 12.04
C ASP A 438 7.51 33.96 12.71
N ILE A 439 7.78 33.63 13.97
CA ILE A 439 8.79 34.32 14.78
C ILE A 439 10.22 34.16 14.25
N SER A 440 10.50 33.05 13.55
CA SER A 440 11.81 32.76 12.96
C SER A 440 12.28 33.84 11.97
N ARG A 441 11.35 34.54 11.30
CA ARG A 441 11.66 35.65 10.38
C ARG A 441 12.20 36.89 11.09
N PHE A 442 11.94 37.01 12.39
CA PHE A 442 12.39 38.12 13.22
C PHE A 442 13.67 37.79 13.99
N ALA A 443 14.24 36.60 13.83
CA ALA A 443 15.47 36.23 14.51
C ALA A 443 16.61 37.20 14.18
N VAL A 444 17.36 37.63 15.19
CA VAL A 444 18.53 38.51 15.00
C VAL A 444 19.70 37.73 14.39
N ARG A 445 19.79 36.42 14.67
CA ARG A 445 20.89 35.55 14.25
C ARG A 445 20.39 34.44 13.34
N HIS A 446 20.96 34.38 12.15
CA HIS A 446 20.79 33.28 11.20
C HIS A 446 22.11 32.52 11.00
N ALA A 447 22.00 31.26 10.61
CA ALA A 447 23.16 30.50 10.14
C ALA A 447 23.80 31.22 8.93
N PRO A 448 25.14 31.14 8.76
CA PRO A 448 25.79 31.70 7.58
C PRO A 448 25.28 31.00 6.31
N ALA A 449 25.02 31.78 5.26
CA ALA A 449 24.60 31.24 3.97
C ALA A 449 25.75 30.43 3.34
N VAL A 450 25.45 29.20 2.93
CA VAL A 450 26.36 28.32 2.20
C VAL A 450 25.69 27.98 0.86
N PRO A 451 26.34 28.18 -0.30
CA PRO A 451 25.69 28.04 -1.62
C PRO A 451 25.02 26.69 -1.88
N THR A 452 25.55 25.62 -1.29
CA THR A 452 25.06 24.24 -1.49
C THR A 452 24.08 23.77 -0.41
N ALA A 453 23.86 24.57 0.63
CA ALA A 453 22.96 24.26 1.73
C ALA A 453 21.60 24.97 1.55
N PRO A 454 20.56 24.51 2.26
CA PRO A 454 19.30 25.24 2.35
C PRO A 454 19.48 26.70 2.79
N PRO A 455 18.69 27.66 2.25
CA PRO A 455 18.82 29.08 2.56
C PRO A 455 18.60 29.40 4.05
N SER A 456 19.51 30.15 4.68
CA SER A 456 19.44 30.43 6.13
C SER A 456 18.21 31.24 6.58
N VAL A 457 17.60 32.01 5.67
CA VAL A 457 16.35 32.75 5.90
C VAL A 457 15.16 31.80 6.06
N GLY A 458 15.22 30.61 5.47
CA GLY A 458 14.17 29.59 5.58
C GLY A 458 14.30 28.68 6.81
N ASN A 459 15.24 28.96 7.72
CA ASN A 459 15.45 28.13 8.90
C ASN A 459 14.35 28.40 9.97
N PRO A 460 13.45 27.43 10.24
CA PRO A 460 12.40 27.61 11.24
C PRO A 460 12.95 27.73 12.67
N TYR A 461 14.15 27.22 12.95
CA TYR A 461 14.75 27.27 14.28
C TYR A 461 15.63 28.51 14.52
N ALA A 462 15.61 29.49 13.61
CA ALA A 462 16.34 30.73 13.79
C ALA A 462 15.89 31.45 15.08
N GLY A 463 16.85 31.80 15.94
CA GLY A 463 16.59 32.44 17.23
C GLY A 463 16.24 31.49 18.39
N VAL A 464 16.14 30.17 18.16
CA VAL A 464 15.97 29.19 19.24
C VAL A 464 17.27 29.05 20.03
N THR A 465 17.25 29.43 21.30
CA THR A 465 18.35 29.27 22.26
C THR A 465 17.77 28.98 23.66
N ALA A 466 18.63 28.55 24.58
CA ALA A 466 18.22 28.33 25.97
C ALA A 466 17.67 29.64 26.58
N GLY A 467 16.37 29.67 26.90
CA GLY A 467 15.71 30.85 27.44
C GLY A 467 15.15 31.83 26.42
N ALA A 468 15.28 31.56 25.10
CA ALA A 468 14.75 32.44 24.04
C ALA A 468 13.27 32.76 24.24
N GLN A 469 12.93 34.04 24.11
CA GLN A 469 11.57 34.56 24.22
C GLN A 469 11.39 35.80 23.35
N SER A 470 10.21 35.94 22.74
CA SER A 470 9.74 37.17 22.14
C SER A 470 8.83 37.92 23.11
N ARG A 471 8.42 39.14 22.79
CA ARG A 471 7.46 39.92 23.56
C ARG A 471 6.42 40.52 22.62
N VAL A 472 5.15 40.31 22.95
CA VAL A 472 4.01 40.84 22.19
C VAL A 472 3.35 41.96 23.00
N SER A 473 3.13 43.09 22.36
CA SER A 473 2.28 44.19 22.84
C SER A 473 0.94 44.14 22.12
N VAL A 474 -0.18 44.22 22.85
CA VAL A 474 -1.54 44.21 22.29
C VAL A 474 -2.40 45.37 22.80
N TRP A 475 -3.41 45.74 22.03
CA TRP A 475 -4.44 46.74 22.34
C TRP A 475 -5.75 46.40 21.65
N PHE A 476 -6.87 46.93 22.14
CA PHE A 476 -8.13 46.85 21.40
C PHE A 476 -8.21 47.93 20.34
N GLN A 477 -8.83 47.63 19.21
CA GLN A 477 -9.11 48.61 18.17
C GLN A 477 -10.43 48.33 17.46
N ASP A 478 -10.95 49.36 16.80
CA ASP A 478 -12.13 49.25 15.95
C ASP A 478 -11.76 48.97 14.47
N VAL A 479 -12.80 48.81 13.63
CA VAL A 479 -12.66 48.58 12.19
C VAL A 479 -12.04 49.77 11.44
N PHE A 480 -12.01 50.96 12.04
CA PHE A 480 -11.42 52.17 11.47
C PHE A 480 -9.97 52.39 11.93
N GLY A 481 -9.45 51.54 12.83
CA GLY A 481 -8.08 51.61 13.36
C GLY A 481 -7.92 52.51 14.59
N ASN A 482 -8.99 52.97 15.21
CA ASN A 482 -8.90 53.69 16.49
C ASN A 482 -8.49 52.72 17.60
N ARG A 483 -7.54 53.11 18.45
CA ARG A 483 -6.93 52.24 19.47
C ARG A 483 -7.40 52.59 20.88
N SER A 484 -7.54 51.58 21.73
CA SER A 484 -7.65 51.75 23.17
C SER A 484 -6.35 52.30 23.76
N GLY A 485 -6.44 53.15 24.79
CA GLY A 485 -5.25 53.82 25.37
C GLY A 485 -4.33 52.93 26.21
N SER A 486 -4.75 51.72 26.60
CA SER A 486 -3.95 50.81 27.44
C SER A 486 -3.30 49.70 26.63
N LEU A 487 -1.99 49.57 26.74
CA LEU A 487 -1.19 48.47 26.18
C LEU A 487 -1.07 47.34 27.19
N SER A 488 -1.26 46.10 26.74
CA SER A 488 -0.91 44.89 27.50
C SER A 488 0.26 44.18 26.85
N GLN A 489 1.17 43.61 27.64
CA GLN A 489 2.36 42.92 27.14
C GLN A 489 2.43 41.50 27.67
N THR A 490 2.93 40.57 26.86
CA THR A 490 3.15 39.19 27.26
C THR A 490 4.43 38.63 26.63
N PRO A 491 5.31 37.98 27.43
CA PRO A 491 6.43 37.22 26.88
C PRO A 491 5.92 35.94 26.22
N VAL A 492 6.49 35.59 25.07
CA VAL A 492 6.14 34.38 24.31
C VAL A 492 7.40 33.52 24.17
N PRO A 493 7.46 32.34 24.79
CA PRO A 493 8.63 31.47 24.71
C PRO A 493 8.78 30.91 23.29
N VAL A 494 10.03 30.85 22.80
CA VAL A 494 10.35 30.25 21.50
C VAL A 494 11.16 28.98 21.75
N ARG A 495 10.64 27.83 21.30
CA ARG A 495 11.23 26.50 21.49
C ARG A 495 10.99 25.62 20.25
N TYR A 496 11.60 24.44 20.23
CA TYR A 496 11.26 23.38 19.28
C TYR A 496 9.83 22.90 19.50
N THR A 497 9.08 22.69 18.41
CA THR A 497 7.70 22.19 18.44
C THR A 497 7.55 20.82 17.77
N ASP A 498 8.58 20.37 17.04
CA ASP A 498 8.61 19.12 16.29
C ASP A 498 9.68 18.15 16.80
N PRO A 499 9.50 16.83 16.59
CA PRO A 499 10.50 15.83 16.93
C PRO A 499 11.72 15.90 16.01
N VAL A 500 12.87 15.48 16.53
CA VAL A 500 14.10 15.32 15.72
C VAL A 500 13.91 14.18 14.73
N ILE A 501 14.22 14.44 13.46
CA ILE A 501 14.13 13.46 12.38
C ILE A 501 15.33 12.52 12.46
N GLY A 502 15.08 11.28 12.89
CA GLY A 502 16.10 10.23 12.97
C GLY A 502 16.65 9.82 11.61
N VAL A 503 17.89 9.33 11.58
CA VAL A 503 18.61 8.96 10.34
C VAL A 503 17.86 7.93 9.49
N GLY A 504 17.09 7.03 10.11
CA GLY A 504 16.26 6.05 9.40
C GLY A 504 15.09 6.66 8.61
N ALA A 505 14.73 7.92 8.86
CA ALA A 505 13.72 8.65 8.09
C ALA A 505 14.34 9.57 7.02
N TRP A 506 15.67 9.58 6.88
CA TRP A 506 16.33 10.41 5.88
C TRP A 506 16.19 9.79 4.48
N PRO A 507 15.89 10.60 3.45
CA PRO A 507 15.68 10.08 2.10
C PRO A 507 16.89 9.31 1.57
N SER A 508 16.63 8.15 0.94
CA SER A 508 17.62 7.28 0.29
C SER A 508 18.90 7.05 1.12
N THR A 509 18.78 7.04 2.44
CA THR A 509 19.92 6.93 3.37
C THR A 509 19.98 5.53 3.95
N THR A 510 21.15 4.91 3.90
CA THR A 510 21.40 3.59 4.51
C THR A 510 22.42 3.71 5.63
N LEU A 511 22.17 2.98 6.70
CA LEU A 511 23.12 2.76 7.78
C LEU A 511 23.68 1.34 7.65
N HIS A 512 25.01 1.23 7.66
CA HIS A 512 25.67 -0.05 7.75
C HIS A 512 26.77 0.00 8.81
N TYR A 513 27.11 -1.15 9.39
CA TYR A 513 28.13 -1.23 10.41
C TYR A 513 29.06 -2.41 10.17
N THR A 514 30.31 -2.23 10.59
CA THR A 514 31.30 -3.30 10.68
C THR A 514 31.85 -3.35 12.10
N VAL A 515 32.19 -4.56 12.54
CA VAL A 515 32.83 -4.79 13.83
C VAL A 515 34.19 -5.39 13.54
N GLU A 516 35.24 -4.65 13.88
CA GLU A 516 36.62 -5.06 13.66
C GLU A 516 37.33 -5.31 15.00
N PRO A 517 38.18 -6.34 15.11
CA PRO A 517 38.92 -6.59 16.33
C PRO A 517 39.97 -5.49 16.59
N SER A 518 40.00 -4.97 17.81
CA SER A 518 40.94 -3.94 18.26
C SER A 518 41.63 -4.40 19.55
N GLY A 519 42.50 -5.41 19.42
CA GLY A 519 43.18 -6.05 20.54
C GLY A 519 42.22 -6.88 21.41
N VAL A 520 42.02 -6.48 22.67
CA VAL A 520 41.04 -7.09 23.59
C VAL A 520 39.66 -6.42 23.53
N LEU A 521 39.52 -5.39 22.70
CA LEU A 521 38.27 -4.68 22.43
C LEU A 521 37.83 -4.93 20.98
N ALA A 522 36.65 -4.44 20.62
CA ALA A 522 36.17 -4.41 19.25
C ALA A 522 35.83 -2.96 18.87
N ASP A 523 36.25 -2.54 17.68
CA ASP A 523 35.89 -1.26 17.10
C ASP A 523 34.60 -1.44 16.28
N LEU A 524 33.56 -0.70 16.65
CA LEU A 524 32.30 -0.63 15.90
C LEU A 524 32.35 0.60 14.97
N ALA A 525 32.52 0.37 13.68
CA ALA A 525 32.43 1.43 12.67
C ALA A 525 31.01 1.47 12.10
N VAL A 526 30.38 2.64 12.13
CA VAL A 526 29.05 2.88 11.54
C VAL A 526 29.20 3.89 10.42
N ALA A 527 28.69 3.56 9.24
CA ALA A 527 28.71 4.40 8.06
C ALA A 527 27.29 4.77 7.61
N VAL A 528 27.17 5.97 7.06
CA VAL A 528 25.93 6.54 6.53
C VAL A 528 26.15 6.84 5.05
N ASP A 529 25.37 6.22 4.18
CA ASP A 529 25.52 6.34 2.73
C ASP A 529 24.22 6.74 2.04
N LEU A 530 24.36 7.49 0.95
CA LEU A 530 23.27 7.81 0.04
C LEU A 530 23.20 6.74 -1.05
N GLN A 531 22.02 6.14 -1.21
CA GLN A 531 21.73 5.18 -2.27
C GLN A 531 21.57 5.88 -3.62
N ALA A 532 22.67 6.34 -4.23
CA ALA A 532 22.61 7.14 -5.46
C ALA A 532 21.94 6.45 -6.67
N VAL A 533 21.81 5.12 -6.64
CA VAL A 533 21.11 4.34 -7.66
C VAL A 533 19.61 4.67 -7.73
N THR A 534 19.01 5.16 -6.65
CA THR A 534 17.59 5.58 -6.62
C THR A 534 17.31 6.80 -7.50
N TYR A 535 18.36 7.49 -7.94
CA TYR A 535 18.29 8.67 -8.82
C TYR A 535 18.81 8.35 -10.23
N GLN A 536 18.65 7.10 -10.67
CA GLN A 536 18.84 6.68 -12.06
C GLN A 536 17.46 6.31 -12.64
N PRO A 537 17.15 6.68 -13.90
CA PRO A 537 15.91 6.27 -14.53
C PRO A 537 15.87 4.74 -14.71
N GLY A 538 14.72 4.13 -14.48
CA GLY A 538 14.46 2.74 -14.84
C GLY A 538 14.43 2.55 -16.36
N ALA A 539 14.43 1.28 -16.80
CA ALA A 539 14.52 0.93 -18.23
C ALA A 539 13.37 1.49 -19.09
N ALA A 540 12.21 1.78 -18.49
CA ALA A 540 11.05 2.37 -19.16
C ALA A 540 10.81 3.84 -18.76
N ASP A 541 11.58 4.38 -17.82
CA ASP A 541 11.34 5.72 -17.29
C ASP A 541 12.05 6.79 -18.14
N PRO A 542 11.46 7.98 -18.31
CA PRO A 542 12.17 9.12 -18.85
C PRO A 542 13.23 9.61 -17.84
N GLY A 543 14.35 10.15 -18.32
CA GLY A 543 15.40 10.71 -17.45
C GLY A 543 14.92 11.79 -16.48
N SER A 544 13.87 12.54 -16.82
CA SER A 544 13.22 13.51 -15.92
C SER A 544 12.65 12.88 -14.65
N ALA A 545 12.25 11.60 -14.67
CA ALA A 545 11.74 10.92 -13.47
C ALA A 545 12.79 10.85 -12.36
N ALA A 546 14.07 10.64 -12.73
CA ALA A 546 15.18 10.69 -11.81
C ALA A 546 15.44 12.11 -11.27
N ALA A 547 15.26 13.14 -12.11
CA ALA A 547 15.34 14.54 -11.69
C ALA A 547 14.24 14.90 -10.67
N ASP A 548 13.01 14.41 -10.89
CA ASP A 548 11.89 14.60 -9.99
C ASP A 548 12.12 13.88 -8.66
N ALA A 549 12.64 12.66 -8.69
CA ALA A 549 13.02 11.92 -7.48
C ALA A 549 14.10 12.67 -6.68
N ALA A 550 15.14 13.16 -7.36
CA ALA A 550 16.19 13.96 -6.73
C ALA A 550 15.63 15.27 -6.13
N THR A 551 14.69 15.94 -6.80
CA THR A 551 14.04 17.15 -6.30
C THR A 551 13.24 16.88 -5.02
N ARG A 552 12.40 15.84 -5.03
CA ARG A 552 11.59 15.46 -3.86
C ARG A 552 12.46 15.14 -2.64
N ASP A 553 13.51 14.34 -2.83
CA ASP A 553 14.39 13.92 -1.74
C ASP A 553 15.31 15.03 -1.25
N ARG A 554 15.78 15.91 -2.15
CA ARG A 554 16.50 17.14 -1.77
C ARG A 554 15.66 17.99 -0.84
N ASP A 555 14.39 18.21 -1.17
CA ASP A 555 13.51 19.08 -0.40
C ASP A 555 13.16 18.45 0.97
N ARG A 556 13.07 17.11 1.05
CA ARG A 556 12.93 16.37 2.31
C ARG A 556 14.17 16.43 3.22
N LEU A 557 15.37 16.68 2.68
CA LEU A 557 16.59 16.88 3.48
C LEU A 557 16.68 18.29 4.09
N VAL A 558 15.88 19.26 3.64
CA VAL A 558 15.88 20.63 4.17
C VAL A 558 15.58 20.71 5.68
N PRO A 559 14.49 20.15 6.21
CA PRO A 559 14.22 20.17 7.65
C PRO A 559 15.30 19.42 8.45
N VAL A 560 15.80 18.29 7.92
CA VAL A 560 16.90 17.54 8.54
C VAL A 560 18.13 18.42 8.70
N TYR A 561 18.53 19.13 7.64
CA TYR A 561 19.66 20.06 7.68
C TYR A 561 19.48 21.13 8.77
N TYR A 562 18.30 21.73 8.87
CA TYR A 562 18.06 22.77 9.88
C TYR A 562 18.11 22.23 11.30
N GLN A 563 17.68 20.99 11.56
CA GLN A 563 17.78 20.35 12.87
C GLN A 563 19.23 19.97 13.23
N VAL A 564 19.95 19.26 12.35
CA VAL A 564 21.32 18.79 12.65
C VAL A 564 22.36 19.91 12.73
N THR A 565 22.04 21.11 12.23
CA THR A 565 22.92 22.28 12.34
C THR A 565 22.67 23.12 13.58
N GLN A 566 21.66 22.79 14.40
CA GLN A 566 21.44 23.48 15.67
C GLN A 566 22.55 23.16 16.67
N PRO A 567 23.04 24.18 17.41
CA PRO A 567 24.19 24.01 18.30
C PRO A 567 23.90 23.17 19.54
N ASP A 568 22.63 22.98 19.89
CA ASP A 568 22.15 22.24 21.06
C ASP A 568 21.66 20.82 20.72
N VAL A 569 21.63 20.43 19.44
CA VAL A 569 21.31 19.07 19.00
C VAL A 569 22.55 18.17 19.13
N ARG A 570 22.35 16.97 19.69
CA ARG A 570 23.38 15.96 19.93
C ARG A 570 22.94 14.60 19.39
N ALA A 571 23.88 13.75 19.03
CA ALA A 571 23.63 12.38 18.59
C ALA A 571 24.40 11.38 19.48
N ALA A 572 23.82 10.20 19.64
CA ALA A 572 24.47 9.07 20.30
C ALA A 572 24.07 7.76 19.60
N LEU A 573 24.98 6.79 19.60
CA LEU A 573 24.78 5.43 19.13
C LEU A 573 24.36 4.53 20.30
N LEU A 574 23.25 3.81 20.13
CA LEU A 574 22.77 2.78 21.05
C LEU A 574 23.03 1.40 20.43
N THR A 575 23.74 0.53 21.13
CA THR A 575 24.10 -0.80 20.63
C THR A 575 24.06 -1.85 21.73
N SER A 576 23.53 -3.02 21.41
CA SER A 576 23.52 -4.18 22.31
C SER A 576 24.93 -4.74 22.60
N LEU A 577 25.93 -4.30 21.83
CA LEU A 577 27.35 -4.61 22.10
C LEU A 577 27.90 -3.85 23.32
N GLN A 578 27.24 -2.75 23.71
CA GLN A 578 27.62 -1.90 24.83
C GLN A 578 26.42 -1.70 25.77
N GLN A 579 26.05 -2.77 26.47
CA GLN A 579 24.98 -2.76 27.48
C GLN A 579 25.36 -3.68 28.64
N ASP A 580 24.94 -3.34 29.85
CA ASP A 580 24.98 -4.27 30.96
C ASP A 580 23.92 -5.36 30.77
N PRO A 581 24.15 -6.61 31.21
CA PRO A 581 23.16 -7.69 31.08
C PRO A 581 21.79 -7.29 31.65
N GLY A 582 20.76 -7.33 30.79
CA GLY A 582 19.38 -6.97 31.16
C GLY A 582 19.09 -5.47 31.29
N SER A 583 20.05 -4.60 30.93
CA SER A 583 19.90 -3.14 30.97
C SER A 583 19.75 -2.55 29.56
N GLU A 584 19.30 -1.30 29.47
CA GLU A 584 19.29 -0.56 28.19
C GLU A 584 20.72 -0.27 27.69
N PRO A 585 20.93 -0.18 26.36
CA PRO A 585 22.21 0.20 25.78
C PRO A 585 22.77 1.52 26.33
N THR A 586 24.07 1.57 26.63
CA THR A 586 24.73 2.80 27.04
C THR A 586 24.91 3.73 25.83
N PRO A 587 24.47 5.00 25.88
CA PRO A 587 24.64 5.95 24.79
C PRO A 587 26.11 6.29 24.52
N LEU A 588 26.58 6.05 23.28
CA LEU A 588 27.92 6.42 22.80
C LEU A 588 27.83 7.72 21.99
N PRO A 589 28.40 8.85 22.45
CA PRO A 589 28.29 10.14 21.75
C PRO A 589 28.84 10.10 20.32
N VAL A 590 28.12 10.71 19.38
CA VAL A 590 28.51 10.86 17.97
C VAL A 590 28.68 12.33 17.63
N ASP A 591 29.71 12.66 16.86
CA ASP A 591 29.90 14.01 16.33
C ASP A 591 28.83 14.36 15.28
N VAL A 592 27.85 15.16 15.68
CA VAL A 592 26.76 15.65 14.82
C VAL A 592 27.31 16.41 13.60
N ALA A 593 28.51 17.00 13.66
CA ALA A 593 29.09 17.67 12.51
C ALA A 593 29.45 16.70 11.36
N VAL A 594 29.65 15.41 11.63
CA VAL A 594 29.79 14.38 10.58
C VAL A 594 28.46 14.18 9.86
N LEU A 595 27.37 14.06 10.62
CA LEU A 595 26.02 13.94 10.10
C LEU A 595 25.60 15.19 9.30
N GLY A 596 25.89 16.38 9.81
CA GLY A 596 25.64 17.63 9.08
C GLY A 596 26.41 17.72 7.76
N ARG A 597 27.65 17.20 7.69
CA ARG A 597 28.42 17.13 6.44
C ARG A 597 27.79 16.17 5.43
N TYR A 598 27.32 15.01 5.88
CA TYR A 598 26.57 14.08 5.05
C TYR A 598 25.34 14.74 4.43
N VAL A 599 24.48 15.38 5.26
CA VAL A 599 23.23 16.00 4.81
C VAL A 599 23.49 17.11 3.79
N ILE A 600 24.49 17.97 4.01
CA ILE A 600 24.87 19.02 3.05
C ILE A 600 25.37 18.40 1.73
N GLY A 601 26.19 17.35 1.81
CA GLY A 601 26.73 16.64 0.65
C GLY A 601 25.62 15.99 -0.18
N ALA A 602 24.69 15.29 0.47
CA ALA A 602 23.53 14.69 -0.16
C ALA A 602 22.64 15.77 -0.80
N HIS A 603 22.28 16.83 -0.07
CA HIS A 603 21.48 17.94 -0.60
C HIS A 603 22.14 18.60 -1.84
N ALA A 604 23.46 18.78 -1.83
CA ALA A 604 24.20 19.34 -2.96
C ALA A 604 24.19 18.42 -4.20
N LEU A 605 24.41 17.12 -4.00
CA LEU A 605 24.37 16.11 -5.06
C LEU A 605 22.97 16.02 -5.67
N LEU A 606 21.93 15.90 -4.84
CA LEU A 606 20.54 15.86 -5.30
C LEU A 606 20.14 17.16 -6.00
N GLY A 607 20.63 18.31 -5.53
CA GLY A 607 20.47 19.58 -6.24
C GLY A 607 21.12 19.62 -7.62
N SER A 608 22.14 18.81 -7.86
CA SER A 608 22.76 18.66 -9.18
C SER A 608 21.98 17.66 -10.04
N LEU A 609 21.55 16.53 -9.46
CA LEU A 609 20.74 15.52 -10.14
C LEU A 609 19.35 16.03 -10.50
N ALA A 610 18.77 16.94 -9.71
CA ALA A 610 17.52 17.63 -10.03
C ALA A 610 17.57 18.47 -11.32
N MET A 611 18.77 18.74 -11.86
CA MET A 611 18.93 19.49 -13.10
C MET A 611 19.06 18.58 -14.33
N ILE A 612 19.16 17.25 -14.18
CA ILE A 612 19.21 16.37 -15.35
C ILE A 612 17.88 16.42 -16.11
N ALA A 613 17.95 16.20 -17.42
CA ALA A 613 16.78 16.09 -18.27
C ALA A 613 16.73 14.71 -18.93
N SER A 614 15.61 14.35 -19.54
CA SER A 614 15.52 13.18 -20.40
C SER A 614 16.44 13.35 -21.62
N ALA A 615 17.14 12.30 -22.02
CA ALA A 615 17.99 12.33 -23.20
C ALA A 615 17.12 12.29 -24.48
N PRO A 616 17.25 13.24 -25.41
CA PRO A 616 16.58 13.18 -26.71
C PRO A 616 17.23 12.14 -27.63
N ALA A 617 16.46 11.54 -28.53
CA ALA A 617 17.00 10.72 -29.61
C ALA A 617 17.67 11.60 -30.69
N THR A 618 19.00 11.57 -30.80
CA THR A 618 19.75 12.42 -31.75
C THR A 618 20.12 11.75 -33.07
N ASP A 619 20.24 10.42 -33.09
CA ASP A 619 20.81 9.65 -34.20
C ASP A 619 19.81 8.65 -34.83
N ALA A 620 18.54 9.06 -34.93
CA ALA A 620 17.48 8.26 -35.55
C ALA A 620 16.57 9.12 -36.44
N ALA A 621 16.20 8.60 -37.60
CA ALA A 621 15.28 9.26 -38.54
C ALA A 621 13.84 8.77 -38.40
N THR A 622 13.64 7.53 -37.96
CA THR A 622 12.33 6.87 -37.78
C THR A 622 12.24 6.19 -36.41
N LEU A 623 11.03 5.78 -36.00
CA LEU A 623 10.82 5.02 -34.77
C LEU A 623 11.57 3.67 -34.78
N ASP A 624 11.55 2.93 -35.89
CA ASP A 624 12.33 1.69 -36.06
C ASP A 624 13.84 1.93 -35.92
N GLY A 625 14.31 3.02 -36.52
CA GLY A 625 15.71 3.44 -36.42
C GLY A 625 16.10 3.78 -34.98
N LEU A 626 15.19 4.41 -34.22
CA LEU A 626 15.40 4.73 -32.80
C LEU A 626 15.51 3.45 -31.97
N CYS A 627 14.53 2.54 -32.09
CA CYS A 627 14.54 1.26 -31.37
C CYS A 627 15.81 0.44 -31.68
N THR A 628 16.24 0.43 -32.94
CA THR A 628 17.47 -0.28 -33.36
C THR A 628 18.74 0.40 -32.83
N THR A 629 18.87 1.72 -32.93
CA THR A 629 20.07 2.47 -32.51
C THR A 629 20.28 2.40 -31.00
N TYR A 630 19.21 2.46 -30.20
CA TYR A 630 19.28 2.50 -28.75
C TYR A 630 18.96 1.17 -28.06
N GLY A 631 18.52 0.15 -28.80
CA GLY A 631 18.15 -1.15 -28.25
C GLY A 631 16.94 -1.11 -27.31
N VAL A 632 15.99 -0.21 -27.58
CA VAL A 632 14.78 -0.01 -26.75
C VAL A 632 13.56 -0.63 -27.42
N GLY A 633 12.64 -1.18 -26.63
CA GLY A 633 11.36 -1.67 -27.11
C GLY A 633 10.33 -0.55 -27.27
N PHE A 634 9.29 -0.80 -28.06
CA PHE A 634 8.21 0.17 -28.29
C PHE A 634 7.39 0.44 -27.04
N ASP A 635 7.22 -0.56 -26.16
CA ASP A 635 6.48 -0.39 -24.90
C ASP A 635 7.21 0.54 -23.93
N GLU A 636 8.52 0.37 -23.76
CA GLU A 636 9.34 1.28 -22.95
C GLU A 636 9.36 2.68 -23.55
N LEU A 637 9.52 2.79 -24.88
CA LEU A 637 9.51 4.06 -25.59
C LEU A 637 8.16 4.78 -25.45
N GLY A 638 7.06 4.04 -25.61
CA GLY A 638 5.70 4.55 -25.46
C GLY A 638 5.38 4.98 -24.04
N THR A 639 5.90 4.27 -23.04
CA THR A 639 5.76 4.63 -21.62
C THR A 639 6.51 5.93 -21.31
N ALA A 640 7.78 6.04 -21.71
CA ALA A 640 8.58 7.24 -21.45
C ALA A 640 8.06 8.50 -22.16
N ASN A 641 7.38 8.34 -23.30
CA ASN A 641 6.81 9.43 -24.10
C ASN A 641 5.29 9.56 -23.96
N ALA A 642 4.66 8.88 -23.00
CA ALA A 642 3.20 8.81 -22.85
C ALA A 642 2.54 10.21 -22.77
N GLY A 643 3.17 11.15 -22.06
CA GLY A 643 2.69 12.52 -21.90
C GLY A 643 3.11 13.49 -23.01
N THR A 644 3.88 13.04 -24.00
CA THR A 644 4.39 13.89 -25.09
C THR A 644 3.33 14.02 -26.18
N ALA A 645 3.17 15.23 -26.73
CA ALA A 645 2.30 15.46 -27.87
C ALA A 645 2.81 14.71 -29.11
N ILE A 646 1.94 14.00 -29.82
CA ILE A 646 2.33 13.17 -30.97
C ILE A 646 3.01 14.01 -32.05
N SER A 647 2.44 15.18 -32.38
CA SER A 647 3.00 16.10 -33.39
C SER A 647 4.34 16.72 -32.99
N ALA A 648 4.69 16.72 -31.69
CA ALA A 648 6.00 17.16 -31.25
C ALA A 648 7.07 16.09 -31.52
N MET A 649 6.67 14.81 -31.50
CA MET A 649 7.54 13.64 -31.55
C MET A 649 7.66 13.03 -32.95
N LEU A 650 6.56 12.99 -33.71
CA LEU A 650 6.43 12.32 -35.01
C LEU A 650 6.00 13.32 -36.09
N ASP A 651 6.54 13.15 -37.30
CA ASP A 651 6.15 13.90 -38.49
C ASP A 651 5.03 13.14 -39.23
N ALA A 652 3.83 13.15 -38.63
CA ALA A 652 2.65 12.47 -39.17
C ALA A 652 1.35 13.17 -38.75
N ASP A 653 0.44 13.34 -39.71
CA ASP A 653 -0.92 13.86 -39.49
C ASP A 653 -1.94 12.74 -39.16
N GLU A 654 -1.59 11.48 -39.47
CA GLU A 654 -2.39 10.28 -39.21
C GLU A 654 -1.50 9.14 -38.71
N LEU A 655 -2.04 8.28 -37.83
CA LEU A 655 -1.36 7.08 -37.35
C LEU A 655 -2.17 5.82 -37.67
N ALA A 656 -1.46 4.72 -37.93
CA ALA A 656 -2.05 3.40 -38.07
C ALA A 656 -2.41 2.86 -36.69
N VAL A 657 -3.70 2.83 -36.35
CA VAL A 657 -4.22 2.31 -35.08
C VAL A 657 -4.48 0.81 -35.22
N PRO A 658 -3.89 -0.06 -34.38
CA PRO A 658 -4.13 -1.49 -34.45
C PRO A 658 -5.54 -1.86 -33.99
N VAL A 659 -6.18 -2.72 -34.77
CA VAL A 659 -7.48 -3.33 -34.46
C VAL A 659 -7.25 -4.78 -34.12
N SER A 660 -7.60 -5.17 -32.89
CA SER A 660 -7.50 -6.55 -32.41
C SER A 660 -8.83 -7.03 -31.86
N ALA A 661 -9.06 -8.33 -31.91
CA ALA A 661 -10.22 -8.97 -31.29
C ALA A 661 -9.80 -10.06 -30.31
N ALA A 662 -10.46 -10.14 -29.16
CA ALA A 662 -10.25 -11.21 -28.21
C ALA A 662 -10.89 -12.50 -28.72
N PHE A 663 -10.09 -13.55 -28.88
CA PHE A 663 -10.55 -14.88 -29.27
C PHE A 663 -11.47 -15.48 -28.19
N ARG A 664 -12.59 -16.10 -28.57
CA ARG A 664 -13.57 -16.70 -27.63
C ARG A 664 -13.65 -18.20 -27.83
N ASN A 665 -14.28 -18.88 -26.87
CA ASN A 665 -14.61 -20.30 -27.04
C ASN A 665 -15.47 -20.50 -28.29
N GLN A 666 -15.12 -21.51 -29.07
CA GLN A 666 -15.71 -21.91 -30.35
C GLN A 666 -15.45 -20.94 -31.52
N ASP A 667 -14.55 -19.96 -31.36
CA ASP A 667 -14.16 -19.09 -32.46
C ASP A 667 -13.26 -19.81 -33.47
N THR A 668 -13.27 -19.30 -34.70
CA THR A 668 -12.33 -19.61 -35.78
C THR A 668 -11.82 -18.30 -36.34
N ILE A 669 -10.64 -18.30 -36.98
CA ILE A 669 -10.11 -17.07 -37.57
C ILE A 669 -10.97 -16.59 -38.74
N ALA A 670 -11.48 -17.51 -39.55
CA ALA A 670 -12.45 -17.19 -40.60
C ALA A 670 -13.69 -16.47 -40.03
N GLY A 671 -14.26 -16.99 -38.93
CA GLY A 671 -15.40 -16.36 -38.26
C GLY A 671 -15.08 -14.97 -37.68
N LEU A 672 -13.88 -14.76 -37.15
CA LEU A 672 -13.42 -13.45 -36.66
C LEU A 672 -13.23 -12.44 -37.79
N CYS A 673 -12.67 -12.87 -38.93
CA CYS A 673 -12.47 -12.02 -40.10
C CYS A 673 -13.81 -11.64 -40.78
N ASP A 674 -14.77 -12.56 -40.83
CA ASP A 674 -16.11 -12.31 -41.37
C ASP A 674 -16.95 -11.35 -40.50
N ALA A 675 -16.61 -11.21 -39.22
CA ALA A 675 -17.28 -10.29 -38.30
C ALA A 675 -16.82 -8.83 -38.45
N VAL A 676 -15.77 -8.56 -39.24
CA VAL A 676 -15.26 -7.22 -39.55
C VAL A 676 -15.79 -6.77 -40.92
N ASP A 677 -16.12 -5.48 -41.06
CA ASP A 677 -16.55 -4.90 -42.35
C ASP A 677 -15.51 -3.87 -42.85
N PRO A 678 -14.91 -4.07 -44.03
CA PRO A 678 -15.05 -5.23 -44.93
C PRO A 678 -14.39 -6.50 -44.35
N SER A 679 -14.91 -7.68 -44.75
CA SER A 679 -14.34 -8.97 -44.34
C SER A 679 -12.87 -9.06 -44.76
N LEU A 680 -12.06 -9.58 -43.84
CA LEU A 680 -10.61 -9.70 -43.98
C LEU A 680 -10.22 -11.09 -44.50
N ASP A 681 -9.04 -11.21 -45.08
CA ASP A 681 -8.47 -12.51 -45.50
C ASP A 681 -7.93 -13.26 -44.26
N PRO A 682 -8.56 -14.38 -43.84
CA PRO A 682 -8.16 -15.12 -42.64
C PRO A 682 -6.74 -15.69 -42.72
N GLU A 683 -6.26 -16.02 -43.92
CA GLU A 683 -4.89 -16.52 -44.12
C GLU A 683 -3.88 -15.41 -43.84
N ARG A 684 -4.14 -14.20 -44.35
CA ARG A 684 -3.29 -13.02 -44.12
C ARG A 684 -3.23 -12.63 -42.66
N VAL A 685 -4.36 -12.71 -41.95
CA VAL A 685 -4.39 -12.46 -40.51
C VAL A 685 -3.51 -13.48 -39.78
N LEU A 686 -3.60 -14.77 -40.10
CA LEU A 686 -2.81 -15.79 -39.41
C LEU A 686 -1.29 -15.72 -39.66
N VAL A 687 -0.87 -15.29 -40.85
CA VAL A 687 0.57 -15.15 -41.18
C VAL A 687 1.16 -13.82 -40.72
N ASP A 688 0.35 -12.93 -40.13
CA ASP A 688 0.85 -11.67 -39.59
C ASP A 688 1.87 -11.89 -38.47
N GLU A 689 2.91 -11.05 -38.42
CA GLU A 689 3.99 -11.21 -37.46
C GLU A 689 3.51 -11.14 -36.00
N ASP A 690 2.43 -10.41 -35.72
CA ASP A 690 1.86 -10.29 -34.38
C ASP A 690 1.05 -11.51 -33.97
N ASN A 691 0.48 -12.23 -34.94
CA ASN A 691 -0.32 -13.43 -34.68
C ASN A 691 0.49 -14.71 -34.69
N THR A 692 1.57 -14.77 -35.48
CA THR A 692 2.40 -15.98 -35.61
C THR A 692 3.13 -16.37 -34.33
N VAL A 693 3.33 -15.42 -33.42
CA VAL A 693 3.97 -15.62 -32.10
C VAL A 693 2.98 -15.93 -30.99
N LEU A 694 1.67 -15.87 -31.25
CA LEU A 694 0.66 -16.14 -30.24
C LEU A 694 0.69 -17.63 -29.83
N PRO A 695 0.56 -17.93 -28.53
CA PRO A 695 0.54 -19.30 -28.05
C PRO A 695 -0.70 -20.02 -28.56
N LEU A 696 -0.49 -21.13 -29.25
CA LEU A 696 -1.58 -22.01 -29.70
C LEU A 696 -2.19 -22.75 -28.49
N ASN A 697 -3.48 -23.03 -28.56
CA ASN A 697 -4.18 -23.70 -27.48
C ASN A 697 -3.75 -25.18 -27.38
N PRO A 698 -3.17 -25.63 -26.25
CA PRO A 698 -2.70 -27.01 -26.12
C PRO A 698 -3.83 -28.03 -26.32
N SER A 699 -3.53 -29.16 -26.95
CA SER A 699 -4.48 -30.22 -27.29
C SER A 699 -5.47 -29.89 -28.42
N VAL A 700 -5.39 -28.70 -29.03
CA VAL A 700 -6.01 -28.46 -30.35
C VAL A 700 -5.19 -29.18 -31.41
N GLU A 701 -5.86 -29.80 -32.37
CA GLU A 701 -5.19 -30.47 -33.49
C GLU A 701 -5.14 -29.52 -34.69
N LEU A 702 -3.92 -29.15 -35.11
CA LEU A 702 -3.68 -28.43 -36.34
C LEU A 702 -3.84 -29.38 -37.53
N VAL A 703 -4.44 -28.87 -38.60
CA VAL A 703 -4.39 -29.51 -39.91
C VAL A 703 -3.02 -29.21 -40.53
N THR A 704 -2.29 -30.26 -40.89
CA THR A 704 -0.98 -30.15 -41.53
C THR A 704 -1.02 -30.69 -42.95
N PRO A 705 -0.08 -30.28 -43.82
CA PRO A 705 0.14 -30.96 -45.08
C PRO A 705 0.40 -32.46 -44.85
N SER A 706 -0.07 -33.29 -45.78
CA SER A 706 0.14 -34.74 -45.73
C SER A 706 1.64 -35.09 -45.61
N ARG A 707 1.97 -35.94 -44.63
CA ARG A 707 3.28 -36.56 -44.46
C ARG A 707 3.16 -38.06 -44.30
N GLU A 708 4.13 -38.82 -44.80
CA GLU A 708 4.19 -40.26 -44.56
C GLU A 708 4.93 -40.59 -43.27
N ALA A 709 4.38 -41.51 -42.49
CA ALA A 709 4.99 -42.16 -41.34
C ALA A 709 5.00 -43.68 -41.55
N VAL A 710 5.90 -44.40 -40.91
CA VAL A 710 5.97 -45.87 -41.01
C VAL A 710 5.59 -46.48 -39.67
N VAL A 711 4.73 -47.50 -39.69
CA VAL A 711 4.37 -48.28 -38.49
C VAL A 711 5.61 -49.01 -38.00
N ALA A 712 5.95 -48.80 -36.72
CA ALA A 712 7.15 -49.38 -36.13
C ALA A 712 7.11 -50.94 -36.12
N PRO A 713 8.27 -51.62 -36.11
CA PRO A 713 8.36 -53.08 -36.18
C PRO A 713 7.54 -53.82 -35.10
N GLU A 714 7.40 -53.22 -33.92
CA GLU A 714 6.66 -53.72 -32.78
C GLU A 714 5.13 -53.62 -32.93
N SER A 715 4.63 -52.86 -33.91
CA SER A 715 3.20 -52.64 -34.16
C SER A 715 2.43 -52.28 -32.87
N PRO A 716 2.70 -51.10 -32.30
CA PRO A 716 2.09 -50.71 -31.04
C PRO A 716 0.57 -50.54 -31.20
N PRO A 717 -0.18 -50.53 -30.08
CA PRO A 717 -1.60 -50.16 -30.09
C PRO A 717 -1.84 -48.85 -30.87
N ALA A 718 -3.01 -48.73 -31.51
CA ALA A 718 -3.33 -47.60 -32.37
C ALA A 718 -3.31 -46.26 -31.62
N GLU A 719 -3.65 -46.26 -30.33
CA GLU A 719 -3.60 -45.09 -29.46
C GLU A 719 -2.16 -44.64 -29.18
N GLU A 720 -1.26 -45.57 -28.85
CA GLU A 720 0.16 -45.29 -28.68
C GLU A 720 0.80 -44.80 -29.97
N LEU A 721 0.38 -45.34 -31.11
CA LEU A 721 0.85 -44.90 -32.42
C LEU A 721 0.39 -43.48 -32.76
N ALA A 722 -0.87 -43.14 -32.50
CA ALA A 722 -1.40 -41.79 -32.69
C ALA A 722 -0.69 -40.78 -31.78
N ALA A 723 -0.46 -41.14 -30.52
CA ALA A 723 0.30 -40.33 -29.57
C ALA A 723 1.76 -40.13 -30.00
N ALA A 724 2.44 -41.19 -30.46
CA ALA A 724 3.82 -41.11 -30.96
C ALA A 724 3.92 -40.22 -32.22
N LEU A 725 2.91 -40.25 -33.08
CA LEU A 725 2.81 -39.40 -34.27
C LEU A 725 2.29 -37.99 -33.97
N ARG A 726 1.87 -37.72 -32.72
CA ARG A 726 1.31 -36.45 -32.24
C ARG A 726 0.10 -36.01 -33.05
N CYS A 727 -0.86 -36.90 -33.25
CA CYS A 727 -2.13 -36.59 -33.90
C CYS A 727 -3.27 -37.30 -33.16
N THR A 728 -4.51 -36.91 -33.39
CA THR A 728 -5.64 -37.64 -32.83
C THR A 728 -5.87 -38.93 -33.61
N LEU A 729 -6.34 -39.97 -32.91
CA LEU A 729 -6.65 -41.25 -33.51
C LEU A 729 -7.67 -41.11 -34.65
N ARG A 730 -8.65 -40.21 -34.49
CA ARG A 730 -9.67 -39.93 -35.50
C ARG A 730 -9.04 -39.40 -36.80
N THR A 731 -8.14 -38.42 -36.70
CA THR A 731 -7.49 -37.81 -37.87
C THR A 731 -6.58 -38.81 -38.57
N LEU A 732 -5.80 -39.60 -37.80
CA LEU A 732 -4.97 -40.69 -38.34
C LEU A 732 -5.81 -41.72 -39.10
N VAL A 733 -6.94 -42.14 -38.55
CA VAL A 733 -7.84 -43.13 -39.18
C VAL A 733 -8.50 -42.56 -40.43
N THR A 734 -9.00 -41.33 -40.36
CA THR A 734 -9.70 -40.69 -41.48
C THR A 734 -8.78 -40.53 -42.69
N ALA A 735 -7.52 -40.11 -42.47
CA ALA A 735 -6.53 -39.98 -43.52
C ALA A 735 -6.19 -41.32 -44.20
N ASN A 736 -6.32 -42.44 -43.48
CA ASN A 736 -5.90 -43.76 -43.95
C ASN A 736 -7.06 -44.72 -44.23
N GLN A 737 -8.31 -44.28 -44.14
CA GLN A 737 -9.46 -45.18 -44.13
C GLN A 737 -9.60 -46.05 -45.39
N GLY A 738 -9.19 -45.49 -46.54
CA GLY A 738 -9.20 -46.16 -47.84
C GLY A 738 -7.88 -46.82 -48.21
N ARG A 739 -6.85 -46.78 -47.34
CA ARG A 739 -5.49 -47.19 -47.70
C ARG A 739 -5.35 -48.73 -47.67
N PRO A 740 -5.09 -49.38 -48.83
CA PRO A 740 -4.92 -50.82 -48.91
C PRO A 740 -3.61 -51.27 -48.26
N GLY A 741 -3.61 -52.44 -47.61
CA GLY A 741 -2.40 -53.09 -47.08
C GLY A 741 -1.90 -52.56 -45.73
N LEU A 742 -2.70 -51.72 -45.08
CA LEU A 742 -2.41 -51.13 -43.78
C LEU A 742 -2.71 -52.08 -42.59
N LEU A 743 -3.73 -52.93 -42.71
CA LEU A 743 -4.20 -53.80 -41.64
C LEU A 743 -3.43 -55.12 -41.59
N THR A 744 -3.18 -55.64 -40.38
CA THR A 744 -2.57 -56.96 -40.20
C THR A 744 -3.59 -58.07 -40.49
N PRO A 745 -3.31 -59.01 -41.40
CA PRO A 745 -4.18 -60.18 -41.62
C PRO A 745 -4.38 -60.98 -40.33
N GLY A 746 -5.62 -61.38 -40.06
CA GLY A 746 -6.01 -62.07 -38.83
C GLY A 746 -6.27 -61.18 -37.62
N PHE A 747 -6.13 -59.86 -37.74
CA PHE A 747 -6.55 -58.96 -36.68
C PHE A 747 -8.09 -58.96 -36.58
N VAL A 748 -8.62 -59.04 -35.35
CA VAL A 748 -10.06 -59.12 -35.10
C VAL A 748 -10.53 -57.83 -34.43
N PHE A 749 -11.32 -57.05 -35.18
CA PHE A 749 -12.06 -55.92 -34.62
C PHE A 749 -13.26 -56.45 -33.84
N ASP A 750 -13.47 -55.94 -32.64
CA ASP A 750 -14.63 -56.24 -31.80
C ASP A 750 -15.38 -54.95 -31.50
N CYS A 751 -16.66 -54.91 -31.85
CA CYS A 751 -17.55 -53.78 -31.61
C CYS A 751 -18.84 -54.34 -31.02
N ASN A 752 -19.10 -54.10 -29.73
CA ASN A 752 -20.30 -54.56 -29.03
C ASN A 752 -20.56 -56.08 -29.17
N GLY A 753 -19.50 -56.90 -29.18
CA GLY A 753 -19.61 -58.36 -29.28
C GLY A 753 -19.76 -58.90 -30.71
N VAL A 754 -19.88 -58.02 -31.71
CA VAL A 754 -19.74 -58.37 -33.13
C VAL A 754 -18.28 -58.35 -33.49
N LYS A 755 -17.78 -59.41 -34.15
CA LYS A 755 -16.37 -59.57 -34.51
C LYS A 755 -16.21 -59.61 -36.02
N VAL A 756 -15.32 -58.77 -36.53
CA VAL A 756 -14.92 -58.75 -37.94
C VAL A 756 -13.42 -59.01 -38.01
N GLU A 757 -13.04 -60.10 -38.67
CA GLU A 757 -11.64 -60.50 -38.86
C GLU A 757 -11.12 -60.02 -40.21
N VAL A 758 -9.88 -59.53 -40.24
CA VAL A 758 -9.18 -59.15 -41.48
C VAL A 758 -8.78 -60.43 -42.23
N SER A 759 -9.41 -60.67 -43.39
CA SER A 759 -9.28 -61.92 -44.17
C SER A 759 -7.83 -62.26 -44.58
N PHE A 760 -7.51 -63.57 -44.55
CA PHE A 760 -6.28 -64.15 -45.09
C PHE A 760 -6.37 -64.56 -46.58
N ASP A 761 -7.59 -64.61 -47.15
CA ASP A 761 -7.88 -65.35 -48.40
C ASP A 761 -7.85 -64.50 -49.68
N ARG A 762 -7.50 -63.22 -49.58
CA ARG A 762 -7.15 -62.34 -50.71
C ARG A 762 -5.73 -61.84 -50.48
N PRO A 763 -4.97 -61.36 -51.50
CA PRO A 763 -3.68 -60.77 -51.22
C PRO A 763 -3.87 -59.77 -50.08
N ALA A 764 -3.14 -59.97 -48.98
CA ALA A 764 -3.22 -59.21 -47.73
C ALA A 764 -3.08 -57.68 -47.91
N SER A 765 -2.88 -57.23 -49.15
CA SER A 765 -2.82 -55.86 -49.60
C SER A 765 -4.16 -55.16 -49.80
N GLU A 766 -5.34 -55.79 -49.83
CA GLU A 766 -6.59 -55.07 -50.21
C GLU A 766 -7.56 -54.70 -49.06
N ALA A 767 -7.34 -55.19 -47.84
CA ALA A 767 -8.20 -54.83 -46.70
C ALA A 767 -7.96 -53.37 -46.28
N THR A 768 -9.05 -52.61 -46.11
CA THR A 768 -9.06 -51.20 -45.70
C THR A 768 -9.94 -51.00 -44.47
N LEU A 769 -9.73 -49.92 -43.71
CA LEU A 769 -10.58 -49.58 -42.57
C LEU A 769 -12.02 -49.27 -43.00
N ALA A 770 -12.21 -48.64 -44.16
CA ALA A 770 -13.54 -48.41 -44.76
C ALA A 770 -14.23 -49.73 -45.14
N GLY A 771 -13.46 -50.76 -45.53
CA GLY A 771 -13.98 -52.11 -45.76
C GLY A 771 -14.43 -52.79 -44.46
N VAL A 772 -13.68 -52.61 -43.38
CA VAL A 772 -14.06 -53.09 -42.03
C VAL A 772 -15.31 -52.37 -41.51
N GLU A 773 -15.38 -51.05 -41.67
CA GLU A 773 -16.58 -50.24 -41.38
C GLU A 773 -17.81 -50.78 -42.12
N SER A 774 -17.68 -51.02 -43.43
CA SER A 774 -18.77 -51.55 -44.25
C SER A 774 -19.22 -52.94 -43.76
N ALA A 775 -18.29 -53.80 -43.38
CA ALA A 775 -18.60 -55.12 -42.83
C ALA A 775 -19.36 -55.05 -41.49
N PHE A 776 -19.01 -54.12 -40.60
CA PHE A 776 -19.78 -53.88 -39.38
C PHE A 776 -21.18 -53.32 -39.67
N ARG A 777 -21.29 -52.40 -40.64
CA ARG A 777 -22.57 -51.83 -41.07
C ARG A 777 -23.51 -52.90 -41.62
N ASP A 778 -23.00 -53.82 -42.44
CA ASP A 778 -23.76 -54.95 -42.99
C ASP A 778 -24.25 -55.93 -41.91
N LEU A 779 -23.54 -55.98 -40.78
CA LEU A 779 -23.90 -56.76 -39.59
C LEU A 779 -24.79 -55.98 -38.59
N GLY A 780 -25.25 -54.78 -38.95
CA GLY A 780 -26.16 -53.97 -38.14
C GLY A 780 -25.49 -53.09 -37.08
N VAL A 781 -24.17 -52.91 -37.12
CA VAL A 781 -23.41 -52.04 -36.21
C VAL A 781 -23.02 -50.74 -36.95
N PRO A 782 -23.65 -49.59 -36.65
CA PRO A 782 -23.46 -48.34 -37.42
C PRO A 782 -22.28 -47.50 -36.92
N PHE A 783 -21.12 -48.12 -36.69
CA PHE A 783 -19.91 -47.39 -36.31
C PHE A 783 -19.10 -47.00 -37.55
N ASP A 784 -18.55 -45.78 -37.55
CA ASP A 784 -17.59 -45.34 -38.57
C ASP A 784 -16.19 -45.95 -38.33
N ALA A 785 -15.29 -45.85 -39.32
CA ALA A 785 -13.94 -46.38 -39.21
C ALA A 785 -13.17 -45.87 -37.97
N ALA A 786 -13.34 -44.61 -37.57
CA ALA A 786 -12.66 -44.04 -36.41
C ALA A 786 -13.20 -44.61 -35.09
N GLN A 787 -14.52 -44.81 -34.98
CA GLN A 787 -15.17 -45.46 -33.85
C GLN A 787 -14.77 -46.93 -33.74
N VAL A 788 -14.72 -47.66 -34.86
CA VAL A 788 -14.27 -49.05 -34.90
C VAL A 788 -12.83 -49.19 -34.42
N VAL A 789 -11.95 -48.29 -34.87
CA VAL A 789 -10.54 -48.27 -34.43
C VAL A 789 -10.42 -47.84 -32.96
N SER A 790 -11.19 -46.85 -32.52
CA SER A 790 -11.18 -46.38 -31.12
C SER A 790 -11.59 -47.47 -30.13
N LEU A 791 -12.61 -48.28 -30.45
CA LEU A 791 -13.04 -49.42 -29.61
C LEU A 791 -11.98 -50.54 -29.52
N ASN A 792 -11.00 -50.53 -30.42
CA ASN A 792 -9.94 -51.53 -30.50
C ASN A 792 -8.55 -50.92 -30.31
N ALA A 793 -8.46 -49.66 -29.84
CA ALA A 793 -7.24 -48.87 -29.91
C ALA A 793 -6.10 -49.40 -29.02
N GLU A 794 -6.44 -50.05 -27.91
CA GLU A 794 -5.48 -50.68 -26.98
C GLU A 794 -4.96 -52.05 -27.45
N LYS A 795 -5.55 -52.63 -28.50
CA LYS A 795 -5.12 -53.94 -29.02
C LYS A 795 -3.88 -53.76 -29.92
N PRO A 796 -2.73 -54.37 -29.58
CA PRO A 796 -1.54 -54.32 -30.43
C PRO A 796 -1.76 -55.12 -31.73
N GLY A 797 -0.96 -54.83 -32.75
CA GLY A 797 -1.01 -55.60 -34.01
C GLY A 797 -2.09 -55.17 -35.00
N MET A 798 -2.84 -54.10 -34.75
CA MET A 798 -3.88 -53.60 -35.67
C MET A 798 -3.28 -53.17 -37.03
N PHE A 799 -2.23 -52.34 -36.97
CA PHE A 799 -1.54 -51.83 -38.14
C PHE A 799 -0.32 -52.69 -38.46
N ARG A 800 -0.17 -53.08 -39.72
CA ARG A 800 0.93 -53.93 -40.16
C ARG A 800 2.28 -53.23 -39.95
N ALA A 801 3.22 -53.92 -39.31
CA ALA A 801 4.60 -53.43 -39.15
C ALA A 801 5.21 -53.07 -40.52
N GLY A 802 5.82 -51.88 -40.61
CA GLY A 802 6.40 -51.36 -41.85
C GLY A 802 5.40 -50.76 -42.85
N ALA A 803 4.10 -50.72 -42.55
CA ALA A 803 3.13 -50.05 -43.41
C ALA A 803 3.31 -48.53 -43.37
N ALA A 804 3.12 -47.87 -44.51
CA ALA A 804 3.12 -46.41 -44.60
C ALA A 804 1.74 -45.86 -44.21
N LEU A 805 1.72 -44.94 -43.25
CA LEU A 805 0.59 -44.18 -42.77
C LEU A 805 0.69 -42.75 -43.27
N GLU A 806 -0.43 -42.18 -43.67
CA GLU A 806 -0.57 -40.77 -43.95
C GLU A 806 -0.95 -40.02 -42.66
N VAL A 807 -0.24 -38.94 -42.34
CA VAL A 807 -0.53 -38.09 -41.19
C VAL A 807 -0.81 -36.68 -41.69
N THR A 808 -2.00 -36.17 -41.39
CA THR A 808 -2.48 -34.84 -41.81
C THR A 808 -2.81 -33.93 -40.62
N GLY A 809 -2.46 -34.37 -39.40
CA GLY A 809 -2.73 -33.65 -38.16
C GLY A 809 -1.49 -33.52 -37.27
N TYR A 810 -1.48 -32.48 -36.43
CA TYR A 810 -0.52 -32.29 -35.37
C TYR A 810 -1.20 -31.75 -34.11
N LEU A 811 -1.06 -32.44 -32.98
CA LEU A 811 -1.60 -32.04 -31.69
C LEU A 811 -0.67 -31.01 -31.04
N VAL A 812 -1.20 -29.80 -30.81
CA VAL A 812 -0.47 -28.68 -30.22
C VAL A 812 -0.01 -29.01 -28.81
N GLU A 813 1.28 -28.80 -28.54
CA GLU A 813 1.87 -28.91 -27.20
C GLU A 813 2.04 -27.52 -26.57
N SER A 814 2.21 -27.48 -25.24
CA SER A 814 2.49 -26.23 -24.53
C SER A 814 3.74 -25.54 -25.10
N GLY A 815 3.61 -24.24 -25.37
CA GLY A 815 4.66 -23.40 -25.95
C GLY A 815 4.76 -23.43 -27.47
N ASP A 816 3.93 -24.21 -28.17
CA ASP A 816 3.85 -24.12 -29.64
C ASP A 816 3.17 -22.81 -30.06
N THR A 817 3.70 -22.19 -31.11
CA THR A 817 3.13 -21.05 -31.84
C THR A 817 3.09 -21.39 -33.34
N LEU A 818 2.44 -20.57 -34.17
CA LEU A 818 2.52 -20.81 -35.63
C LEU A 818 3.94 -20.66 -36.16
N ARG A 819 4.73 -19.74 -35.58
CA ARG A 819 6.13 -19.50 -35.94
C ARG A 819 7.05 -20.64 -35.47
N ASP A 820 6.92 -21.00 -34.20
CA ASP A 820 7.76 -21.97 -33.52
C ASP A 820 6.88 -23.13 -33.01
N ASN A 821 6.76 -24.18 -33.82
CA ASN A 821 6.03 -25.40 -33.47
C ASN A 821 6.91 -26.64 -33.65
N ARG A 822 6.62 -27.68 -32.87
CA ARG A 822 7.36 -28.95 -32.98
C ARG A 822 6.92 -29.82 -34.16
N ALA A 823 5.95 -29.37 -34.98
CA ALA A 823 5.66 -29.97 -36.27
C ALA A 823 6.72 -29.61 -37.34
N GLY A 824 7.54 -28.57 -37.09
CA GLY A 824 8.59 -28.11 -38.01
C GLY A 824 8.03 -27.46 -39.28
N LEU A 825 6.81 -26.93 -39.23
CA LEU A 825 6.13 -26.29 -40.36
C LEU A 825 6.11 -24.79 -40.19
N THR A 826 6.27 -24.04 -41.28
CA THR A 826 6.24 -22.57 -41.24
C THR A 826 4.80 -22.04 -41.18
N PRO A 827 4.58 -20.80 -40.71
CA PRO A 827 3.26 -20.17 -40.70
C PRO A 827 2.54 -20.23 -42.06
N GLU A 828 3.26 -20.02 -43.16
CA GLU A 828 2.69 -20.01 -44.52
C GLU A 828 2.15 -21.39 -44.94
N ARG A 829 2.66 -22.47 -44.34
CA ARG A 829 2.18 -23.84 -44.59
C ARG A 829 1.03 -24.24 -43.67
N LEU A 830 0.93 -23.62 -42.49
CA LEU A 830 -0.10 -23.94 -41.49
C LEU A 830 -1.34 -23.05 -41.62
N ALA A 831 -1.16 -21.74 -41.87
CA ALA A 831 -2.24 -20.77 -41.87
C ALA A 831 -3.38 -21.11 -42.85
N PRO A 832 -3.13 -21.46 -44.14
CA PRO A 832 -4.20 -21.78 -45.09
C PRO A 832 -5.06 -22.98 -44.67
N LEU A 833 -4.47 -23.91 -43.92
CA LEU A 833 -5.14 -25.14 -43.49
C LEU A 833 -5.92 -24.98 -42.18
N ASN A 834 -5.65 -23.91 -41.42
CA ASN A 834 -6.16 -23.74 -40.05
C ASN A 834 -7.04 -22.51 -39.85
N THR A 835 -7.48 -21.86 -40.93
CA THR A 835 -8.41 -20.70 -40.86
C THR A 835 -9.75 -21.04 -40.20
N THR A 836 -10.18 -22.30 -40.31
CA THR A 836 -11.44 -22.83 -39.74
C THR A 836 -11.22 -23.72 -38.51
N THR A 837 -9.99 -23.83 -38.01
CA THR A 837 -9.70 -24.59 -36.79
C THR A 837 -10.31 -23.90 -35.59
N VAL A 838 -11.24 -24.60 -34.92
CA VAL A 838 -11.94 -24.11 -33.74
C VAL A 838 -10.99 -24.08 -32.55
N ASP A 839 -11.11 -23.05 -31.72
CA ASP A 839 -10.34 -22.90 -30.46
C ASP A 839 -8.82 -22.83 -30.67
N LEU A 840 -8.36 -22.40 -31.86
CA LEU A 840 -6.94 -22.32 -32.23
C LEU A 840 -6.07 -21.58 -31.20
N PHE A 841 -6.60 -20.49 -30.63
CA PHE A 841 -5.99 -19.75 -29.53
C PHE A 841 -6.81 -19.89 -28.25
N THR A 842 -6.17 -19.71 -27.10
CA THR A 842 -6.87 -19.68 -25.82
C THR A 842 -7.88 -18.52 -25.74
N PRO A 843 -9.03 -18.68 -25.08
CA PRO A 843 -9.98 -17.59 -24.91
C PRO A 843 -9.36 -16.39 -24.20
N GLY A 844 -9.60 -15.19 -24.72
CA GLY A 844 -9.02 -13.93 -24.24
C GLY A 844 -7.73 -13.52 -24.95
N THR A 845 -7.13 -14.38 -25.79
CA THR A 845 -5.97 -14.01 -26.60
C THR A 845 -6.34 -12.88 -27.59
N PRO A 846 -5.63 -11.74 -27.59
CA PRO A 846 -5.88 -10.66 -28.54
C PRO A 846 -5.24 -11.03 -29.89
N VAL A 847 -6.08 -11.29 -30.90
CA VAL A 847 -5.64 -11.54 -32.28
C VAL A 847 -5.66 -10.21 -33.03
N PHE A 848 -4.52 -9.82 -33.59
CA PHE A 848 -4.39 -8.65 -34.45
C PHE A 848 -5.11 -8.89 -35.77
N LEU A 849 -5.93 -7.94 -36.24
CA LEU A 849 -6.73 -8.10 -37.45
C LEU A 849 -6.24 -7.19 -38.58
N THR A 850 -6.10 -5.89 -38.28
CA THR A 850 -5.71 -4.88 -39.26
C THR A 850 -5.30 -3.59 -38.56
N THR A 851 -4.89 -2.57 -39.33
CA THR A 851 -4.74 -1.20 -38.83
C THR A 851 -5.74 -0.26 -39.49
N THR A 852 -6.19 0.73 -38.74
CA THR A 852 -7.07 1.80 -39.25
C THR A 852 -6.31 3.14 -39.24
N PRO A 853 -6.12 3.80 -40.39
CA PRO A 853 -5.56 5.14 -40.44
C PRO A 853 -6.48 6.12 -39.69
N THR A 854 -5.94 6.77 -38.65
CA THR A 854 -6.71 7.66 -37.78
C THR A 854 -6.01 9.00 -37.66
N PRO A 855 -6.68 10.13 -38.00
CA PRO A 855 -6.10 11.46 -37.86
C PRO A 855 -5.75 11.81 -36.42
N VAL A 856 -4.59 12.43 -36.23
CA VAL A 856 -4.09 12.85 -34.93
C VAL A 856 -4.63 14.24 -34.58
N PRO A 857 -5.41 14.41 -33.49
CA PRO A 857 -5.87 15.73 -33.07
C PRO A 857 -4.69 16.63 -32.66
N ALA A 858 -4.80 17.93 -32.94
CA ALA A 858 -3.73 18.88 -32.63
C ALA A 858 -3.46 18.95 -31.11
N GLY A 859 -2.20 18.76 -30.72
CA GLY A 859 -1.76 18.80 -29.32
C GLY A 859 -2.11 17.56 -28.50
N ASP A 860 -2.66 16.51 -29.13
CA ASP A 860 -2.99 15.28 -28.43
C ASP A 860 -1.74 14.52 -27.98
N THR A 861 -1.81 13.93 -26.79
CA THR A 861 -0.70 13.17 -26.20
C THR A 861 -0.75 11.72 -26.65
N LEU A 862 0.41 11.06 -26.72
CA LEU A 862 0.50 9.65 -27.11
C LEU A 862 -0.43 8.76 -26.29
N LYS A 863 -0.48 8.97 -24.97
CA LYS A 863 -1.35 8.22 -24.07
C LYS A 863 -2.83 8.50 -24.31
N HIS A 864 -3.23 9.76 -24.41
CA HIS A 864 -4.65 10.08 -24.60
C HIS A 864 -5.16 9.53 -25.93
N PHE A 865 -4.40 9.69 -27.02
CA PHE A 865 -4.74 9.13 -28.32
C PHE A 865 -4.84 7.59 -28.28
N ALA A 866 -3.91 6.91 -27.61
CA ALA A 866 -3.97 5.46 -27.44
C ALA A 866 -5.20 5.02 -26.63
N ASP A 867 -5.50 5.70 -25.51
CA ASP A 867 -6.64 5.39 -24.64
C ASP A 867 -7.99 5.57 -25.39
N VAL A 868 -8.14 6.65 -26.17
CA VAL A 868 -9.35 6.93 -26.98
C VAL A 868 -9.58 5.84 -28.03
N ASN A 869 -8.49 5.28 -28.57
CA ASN A 869 -8.52 4.23 -29.58
C ASN A 869 -8.42 2.81 -28.98
N ALA A 870 -8.58 2.66 -27.66
CA ALA A 870 -8.54 1.38 -26.95
C ALA A 870 -7.27 0.55 -27.23
N THR A 871 -6.12 1.22 -27.35
CA THR A 871 -4.80 0.61 -27.56
C THR A 871 -3.79 1.09 -26.52
N THR A 872 -2.54 0.63 -26.61
CA THR A 872 -1.44 1.11 -25.75
C THR A 872 -0.49 2.02 -26.53
N PRO A 873 0.21 2.95 -25.86
CA PRO A 873 1.26 3.75 -26.49
C PRO A 873 2.29 2.90 -27.24
N GLY A 874 2.73 1.79 -26.65
CA GLY A 874 3.74 0.92 -27.27
C GLY A 874 3.25 0.18 -28.50
N ALA A 875 2.04 -0.39 -28.45
CA ALA A 875 1.43 -1.01 -29.63
C ALA A 875 1.26 0.02 -30.75
N LEU A 876 0.77 1.23 -30.43
CA LEU A 876 0.64 2.29 -31.41
C LEU A 876 1.98 2.66 -32.06
N LEU A 877 3.06 2.81 -31.28
CA LEU A 877 4.38 3.10 -31.85
C LEU A 877 4.92 1.95 -32.70
N ARG A 878 4.73 0.69 -32.28
CA ARG A 878 5.15 -0.52 -33.02
C ARG A 878 4.55 -0.54 -34.43
N HIS A 879 3.25 -0.29 -34.56
CA HIS A 879 2.57 -0.27 -35.87
C HIS A 879 2.87 0.96 -36.73
N ASN A 880 3.62 1.93 -36.19
CA ASN A 880 4.04 3.15 -36.88
C ASN A 880 5.57 3.26 -36.96
N GLY A 881 6.31 2.16 -36.81
CA GLY A 881 7.78 2.09 -36.85
C GLY A 881 8.48 2.88 -37.98
N PRO A 882 7.97 2.84 -39.23
CA PRO A 882 8.57 3.59 -40.34
C PRO A 882 8.34 5.11 -40.31
N VAL A 883 7.46 5.61 -39.44
CA VAL A 883 7.13 7.05 -39.35
C VAL A 883 8.36 7.86 -38.95
N ALA A 884 8.55 8.99 -39.62
CA ALA A 884 9.68 9.89 -39.39
C ALA A 884 9.54 10.61 -38.04
N LEU A 885 10.66 10.85 -37.38
CA LEU A 885 10.72 11.64 -36.15
C LEU A 885 10.63 13.13 -36.49
N SER A 886 9.93 13.90 -35.65
CA SER A 886 9.85 15.35 -35.79
C SER A 886 11.22 15.99 -35.55
N THR A 887 11.55 17.02 -36.36
CA THR A 887 12.81 17.76 -36.25
C THR A 887 12.84 18.80 -35.13
N GLY A 888 11.68 19.11 -34.53
CA GLY A 888 11.54 20.14 -33.51
C GLY A 888 11.77 19.67 -32.08
N SER A 889 11.40 18.41 -31.75
CA SER A 889 11.54 17.82 -30.40
C SER A 889 11.54 16.30 -30.49
N PRO A 890 12.68 15.66 -30.76
CA PRO A 890 12.72 14.20 -30.91
C PRO A 890 12.23 13.49 -29.63
N PRO A 891 11.69 12.26 -29.76
CA PRO A 891 11.30 11.43 -28.63
C PRO A 891 12.42 11.32 -27.59
N VAL A 892 12.04 11.22 -26.31
CA VAL A 892 12.99 10.91 -25.26
C VAL A 892 13.31 9.42 -25.27
N VAL A 893 14.57 9.08 -25.01
CA VAL A 893 14.99 7.68 -24.95
C VAL A 893 14.84 7.17 -23.51
N PRO A 894 14.08 6.08 -23.28
CA PRO A 894 13.86 5.54 -21.94
C PRO A 894 15.17 5.04 -21.31
N GLY A 895 15.27 5.15 -19.98
CA GLY A 895 16.47 4.75 -19.24
C GLY A 895 17.69 5.65 -19.42
N MET A 896 17.57 6.75 -20.18
CA MET A 896 18.66 7.69 -20.43
C MET A 896 18.34 9.11 -19.98
N TRP A 897 19.38 9.80 -19.55
CA TRP A 897 19.33 11.18 -19.08
C TRP A 897 20.50 11.98 -19.63
N ALA A 898 20.33 13.29 -19.69
CA ALA A 898 21.33 14.23 -20.18
C ALA A 898 21.60 15.30 -19.11
N TRP A 899 22.87 15.71 -19.00
CA TRP A 899 23.23 16.90 -18.22
C TRP A 899 22.75 18.17 -18.94
N PRO A 900 22.40 19.25 -18.20
CA PRO A 900 22.12 20.56 -18.77
C PRO A 900 23.21 21.00 -19.74
N SER A 901 22.88 21.72 -20.81
CA SER A 901 23.87 22.31 -21.72
C SER A 901 24.72 23.40 -21.04
N ASP A 902 24.18 24.09 -20.02
CA ASP A 902 24.87 25.14 -19.27
C ASP A 902 25.90 24.57 -18.27
N PRO A 903 27.21 24.85 -18.44
CA PRO A 903 28.25 24.40 -17.50
C PRO A 903 28.15 25.02 -16.10
N VAL A 904 27.49 26.17 -15.91
CA VAL A 904 27.25 26.74 -14.56
C VAL A 904 26.19 25.94 -13.79
N ALA A 905 25.31 25.24 -14.50
CA ALA A 905 24.34 24.30 -13.92
C ALA A 905 24.93 22.90 -13.66
N ARG A 906 26.14 22.61 -14.17
CA ARG A 906 26.80 21.29 -14.03
C ARG A 906 27.61 21.24 -12.72
N CYS A 907 27.01 20.63 -11.70
CA CYS A 907 27.61 20.25 -10.41
C CYS A 907 27.74 21.36 -9.35
N ARG A 908 26.93 21.24 -8.29
CA ARG A 908 27.17 21.89 -7.01
C ARG A 908 28.20 21.06 -6.23
N THR A 909 29.46 21.50 -6.19
CA THR A 909 30.48 20.89 -5.32
C THR A 909 30.22 21.28 -3.87
N PRO A 910 30.18 20.33 -2.91
CA PRO A 910 30.07 20.67 -1.49
C PRO A 910 31.22 21.59 -1.09
N CYS A 911 30.92 22.81 -0.62
CA CYS A 911 31.97 23.69 -0.12
C CYS A 911 32.65 23.03 1.08
N ALA A 912 33.97 22.83 1.00
CA ALA A 912 34.76 22.48 2.17
C ALA A 912 34.69 23.65 3.16
N ARG A 913 33.97 23.45 4.28
CA ARG A 913 34.02 24.39 5.41
C ARG A 913 35.45 24.37 5.92
N ALA A 914 36.20 25.44 5.69
CA ALA A 914 37.56 25.58 6.17
C ALA A 914 37.57 25.46 7.70
N THR A 915 37.97 24.29 8.21
CA THR A 915 38.33 24.13 9.60
C THR A 915 39.49 25.07 9.87
N ARG A 916 39.33 26.02 10.80
CA ARG A 916 40.48 26.73 11.39
C ARG A 916 41.31 25.70 12.17
N SER A 917 42.20 25.01 11.48
CA SER A 917 43.29 24.24 12.09
C SER A 917 44.55 25.08 11.99
N THR A 918 45.10 25.45 13.15
CA THR A 918 46.47 25.91 13.33
C THR A 918 47.46 25.03 12.54
N PRO A 919 48.47 25.58 11.85
CA PRO A 919 49.30 24.81 10.94
C PRO A 919 50.28 23.95 11.73
N SER A 920 50.22 22.63 11.52
CA SER A 920 51.35 21.72 11.74
C SER A 920 51.85 21.26 10.37
N PRO A 921 53.16 21.32 10.08
CA PRO A 921 53.67 21.04 8.75
C PRO A 921 53.79 19.53 8.52
N GLY A 922 53.16 19.04 7.45
CA GLY A 922 53.55 17.76 6.83
C GLY A 922 52.47 16.69 6.75
N THR A 923 51.35 16.96 6.09
CA THR A 923 50.62 15.89 5.35
C THR A 923 49.68 16.53 4.32
N SER A 924 49.93 16.29 3.03
CA SER A 924 49.00 16.66 1.95
C SER A 924 47.83 15.69 1.89
N PRO A 925 46.57 16.15 1.79
CA PRO A 925 45.45 15.26 1.47
C PRO A 925 45.36 15.05 -0.04
N VAL A 926 45.39 13.78 -0.47
CA VAL A 926 45.13 13.33 -1.84
C VAL A 926 43.61 13.19 -2.02
N PRO A 927 42.99 13.74 -3.08
CA PRO A 927 41.58 13.46 -3.38
C PRO A 927 41.46 12.13 -4.13
N ILE A 928 40.76 11.17 -3.53
CA ILE A 928 40.41 9.88 -4.14
C ILE A 928 39.09 10.05 -4.90
N TRP A 929 39.17 10.21 -6.21
CA TRP A 929 38.12 9.85 -7.17
C TRP A 929 38.82 9.35 -8.43
N SER A 930 39.04 8.04 -8.53
CA SER A 930 39.60 7.40 -9.72
C SER A 930 38.51 7.20 -10.77
N ARG A 931 38.65 7.86 -11.93
CA ARG A 931 37.89 7.54 -13.15
C ARG A 931 38.35 6.18 -13.68
N SER A 932 37.43 5.23 -13.82
CA SER A 932 37.62 4.02 -14.62
C SER A 932 36.96 4.21 -15.98
N THR A 933 37.76 4.36 -17.04
CA THR A 933 37.35 4.27 -18.45
C THR A 933 37.93 2.99 -19.05
N PRO A 934 37.17 2.16 -19.79
CA PRO A 934 37.73 1.00 -20.47
C PRO A 934 38.42 1.40 -21.78
N GLY A 935 39.55 0.76 -22.08
CA GLY A 935 40.48 1.16 -23.11
C GLY A 935 40.23 0.60 -24.51
N CYS A 936 40.69 1.35 -25.51
CA CYS A 936 41.00 0.87 -26.85
C CYS A 936 42.50 1.08 -27.12
N ARG A 937 43.17 0.01 -27.57
CA ARG A 937 44.62 -0.02 -27.87
C ARG A 937 44.92 0.35 -29.32
N GLY A 938 46.04 1.05 -29.53
CA GLY A 938 46.93 0.91 -30.70
C GLY A 938 47.41 2.24 -31.33
N PRO A 939 48.59 2.30 -31.97
CA PRO A 939 49.90 1.90 -31.45
C PRO A 939 50.97 3.02 -31.51
N SER A 940 51.99 2.82 -30.67
CA SER A 940 53.33 3.41 -30.54
C SER A 940 54.00 4.16 -31.71
N ARG A 941 54.68 5.29 -31.39
CA ARG A 941 56.08 5.60 -31.80
C ARG A 941 56.74 6.64 -30.86
N PRO A 942 58.10 6.67 -30.73
CA PRO A 942 58.77 7.09 -29.49
C PRO A 942 59.64 8.37 -29.56
N ALA A 943 60.04 8.81 -28.36
CA ALA A 943 61.30 9.48 -27.95
C ALA A 943 61.50 11.01 -28.09
N SER A 944 61.40 11.71 -26.94
CA SER A 944 62.43 12.58 -26.29
C SER A 944 62.85 13.93 -26.95
N PRO A 945 63.53 14.87 -26.22
CA PRO A 945 63.30 15.37 -24.85
C PRO A 945 63.51 16.92 -24.66
N SER A 946 63.24 17.39 -23.44
CA SER A 946 63.94 18.47 -22.68
C SER A 946 63.68 19.97 -22.96
N ARG A 947 63.33 20.70 -21.88
CA ARG A 947 63.94 21.95 -21.33
C ARG A 947 62.90 22.73 -20.49
N SER A 948 63.00 22.69 -19.15
CA SER A 948 63.59 23.73 -18.26
C SER A 948 62.81 25.06 -18.17
N ALA A 949 62.01 25.20 -17.09
CA ALA A 949 61.91 26.28 -16.07
C ALA A 949 62.25 27.77 -16.41
N PRO A 950 61.90 28.79 -15.56
CA PRO A 950 60.83 28.93 -14.54
C PRO A 950 60.13 30.33 -14.51
N SER A 951 59.26 30.52 -13.49
CA SER A 951 58.91 31.77 -12.76
C SER A 951 57.81 32.71 -13.32
N ARG A 952 56.64 32.71 -12.70
CA ARG A 952 56.25 33.62 -11.59
C ARG A 952 55.07 33.05 -10.82
#